data_AF-A0A1F1UU82-F1
#
_entry.id   AF-A0A1F1UU82-F1
#
_cell.length_a   1.000
_cell.length_b   1.000
_cell.length_c   1.000
_cell.angle_alpha   90.00
_cell.angle_beta   90.00
_cell.angle_gamma   90.00
#
_symmetry.space_group_name_H-M   'P 1'
#
loop_
_entity.id
_entity.type
_entity.pdbx_description
1 polymer ?
#
loop_
_entity_poly.entity_id
_entity_poly.type
_entity_poly.pdbx_seq_one_letter_code
_entity_poly.pdbx_strand_id
1 'polypeptide(L)'
;MKEATGKPSAGSEDWTFKTGETNGVVEATAPGYDKVAEKIESELPNIDSSWEKFKEIFTPHVRPSVDVDFEYNDGSKNSATAGFDLVGKDGKSLLDPDGDFDGDGISNKDEIEGGTNPAVADEGDTTAPLINPVKPGDRKITGKGDRPGEDISVTIPGVKDPIRTTTDKDGNWSVDVPTDIDLNSEDRIRVSDEAGNTTETAVGPAAPEPPLTNQFDPVYPRAYVRVGESATSVTPNLTRYVNGREFRRQPLRTAGEVTFKVESPGTLKDNGRVEVTAPKDAQPGDLITVPVLVTYADGTTDTTEAIFEVIPGAYAEMYDPKYEVGRSASPGEQTQVKQVGDNDLPEGTTFTLDRDKSDLNGWGIQVDETTGLITATAPQSREHRAEVVVTVSYADGSQQSNTAFVDPQAATSMAETIPVKDALVTVPVGVVLDANVVPALPDGTTFDIGAFSDENWSVDVNKDTGEVTVVTTDKVQPNDQVVVPVVVKFPDGSETTVNVTVVATKPQTTQHQPVYVASKVAPGERTSLQLEVPLDKKVGATYSLAGNAAGLKAEIDSETGVITVQADAGAKPGTRVLPVDVRYADGSVERIQARVEVTGTGVTANPACDDGSSNSSTSNISSTSSESCNTGSSTGGVIAIILGVLAVIGGAAWAAFINQDAVRDVLRNFGIKF
;
A
#
# COMPACT_ATOMS: atom_id res chain seq x y z
N MET A 1 50.95 19.02 110.76
CA MET A 1 51.14 18.27 109.51
C MET A 1 52.63 18.07 109.38
N LYS A 2 53.04 16.85 109.02
CA LYS A 2 54.43 16.42 108.95
C LYS A 2 54.90 16.39 107.50
N GLU A 3 54.06 15.86 106.62
CA GLU A 3 54.36 15.61 105.20
C GLU A 3 53.05 15.54 104.40
N ALA A 4 53.08 15.91 103.12
CA ALA A 4 52.08 15.55 102.13
C ALA A 4 52.74 15.12 100.82
N THR A 5 52.13 14.14 100.17
CA THR A 5 52.54 13.63 98.86
C THR A 5 51.34 13.65 97.93
N GLY A 6 51.45 14.39 96.82
CA GLY A 6 50.43 14.43 95.78
C GLY A 6 50.70 13.45 94.66
N LYS A 7 49.64 12.83 94.14
CA LYS A 7 49.68 11.87 93.03
C LYS A 7 48.67 12.27 91.95
N PRO A 8 49.11 12.71 90.76
CA PRO A 8 48.23 13.01 89.64
C PRO A 8 47.47 11.80 89.09
N SER A 9 46.34 12.08 88.42
CA SER A 9 45.55 11.13 87.64
C SER A 9 46.25 10.73 86.33
N ALA A 10 45.86 9.60 85.73
CA ALA A 10 46.25 9.29 84.35
C ALA A 10 45.54 10.25 83.37
N GLY A 11 46.17 10.54 82.23
CA GLY A 11 45.68 11.55 81.27
C GLY A 11 46.17 12.98 81.55
N SER A 12 46.90 13.19 82.65
CA SER A 12 47.43 14.48 83.05
C SER A 12 48.89 14.70 82.62
N GLU A 13 49.40 13.99 81.61
CA GLU A 13 50.83 13.92 81.30
C GLU A 13 51.41 15.27 80.82
N ASP A 14 50.59 16.14 80.24
CA ASP A 14 50.95 17.52 79.85
C ASP A 14 50.70 18.59 80.92
N TRP A 15 50.10 18.21 82.06
CA TRP A 15 49.94 19.08 83.22
C TRP A 15 51.13 18.96 84.17
N THR A 16 51.57 20.08 84.75
CA THR A 16 52.61 20.08 85.80
C THR A 16 51.99 20.37 87.16
N PHE A 17 52.16 19.45 88.12
CA PHE A 17 51.68 19.61 89.49
C PHE A 17 52.82 19.71 90.51
N LYS A 18 52.64 20.55 91.53
CA LYS A 18 53.49 20.61 92.72
C LYS A 18 52.62 20.58 93.96
N THR A 19 52.93 19.68 94.90
CA THR A 19 52.22 19.60 96.19
C THR A 19 53.13 20.10 97.30
N GLY A 20 52.67 21.08 98.07
CA GLY A 20 53.46 21.65 99.16
C GLY A 20 53.57 20.70 100.37
N GLU A 21 54.75 20.14 100.59
CA GLU A 21 55.06 19.10 101.60
C GLU A 21 54.55 19.39 103.01
N THR A 22 54.38 20.66 103.39
CA THR A 22 53.99 21.09 104.75
C THR A 22 52.62 21.76 104.85
N ASN A 23 51.94 22.00 103.71
CA ASN A 23 50.64 22.68 103.68
C ASN A 23 49.55 21.99 102.83
N GLY A 24 49.92 21.03 101.97
CA GLY A 24 48.97 20.29 101.13
C GLY A 24 48.42 21.05 99.93
N VAL A 25 48.92 22.26 99.64
CA VAL A 25 48.47 23.07 98.51
C VAL A 25 49.01 22.46 97.22
N VAL A 26 48.12 22.23 96.24
CA VAL A 26 48.48 21.78 94.90
C VAL A 26 48.53 23.01 93.98
N GLU A 27 49.72 23.36 93.51
CA GLU A 27 49.90 24.25 92.37
C GLU A 27 49.84 23.42 91.08
N ALA A 28 49.00 23.83 90.13
CA ALA A 28 48.88 23.20 88.82
C ALA A 28 49.22 24.19 87.71
N THR A 29 49.91 23.73 86.68
CA THR A 29 50.11 24.43 85.41
C THR A 29 49.50 23.57 84.31
N ALA A 30 48.50 24.14 83.64
CA ALA A 30 47.82 23.55 82.49
C ALA A 30 48.71 23.52 81.24
N PRO A 31 48.41 22.66 80.24
CA PRO A 31 48.97 22.78 78.90
C PRO A 31 48.66 24.15 78.27
N GLY A 32 49.52 24.61 77.36
CA GLY A 32 49.23 25.74 76.48
C GLY A 32 48.40 25.31 75.26
N TYR A 33 47.70 26.27 74.64
CA TYR A 33 46.78 26.04 73.52
C TYR A 33 47.38 25.17 72.41
N ASP A 34 48.61 25.47 71.97
CA ASP A 34 49.32 24.72 70.93
C ASP A 34 49.35 23.20 71.19
N LYS A 35 49.54 22.78 72.46
CA LYS A 35 49.52 21.36 72.86
C LYS A 35 48.13 20.76 72.90
N VAL A 36 47.12 21.56 73.25
CA VAL A 36 45.72 21.14 73.26
C VAL A 36 45.27 20.92 71.81
N ALA A 37 45.58 21.85 70.92
CA ALA A 37 45.37 21.77 69.48
C ALA A 37 46.08 20.55 68.86
N GLU A 38 47.39 20.36 69.09
CA GLU A 38 48.14 19.17 68.66
C GLU A 38 47.49 17.86 69.13
N LYS A 39 46.97 17.84 70.36
CA LYS A 39 46.33 16.65 70.93
C LYS A 39 44.95 16.39 70.32
N ILE A 40 44.12 17.41 70.13
CA ILE A 40 42.82 17.31 69.42
C ILE A 40 43.06 16.83 67.98
N GLU A 41 43.97 17.47 67.25
CA GLU A 41 44.34 17.14 65.88
C GLU A 41 44.72 15.67 65.71
N SER A 42 45.53 15.14 66.64
CA SER A 42 45.95 13.73 66.65
C SER A 42 44.81 12.72 66.85
N GLU A 43 43.65 13.17 67.35
CA GLU A 43 42.49 12.36 67.67
C GLU A 43 41.27 12.66 66.78
N LEU A 44 41.25 13.73 65.95
CA LEU A 44 40.13 14.06 65.05
C LEU A 44 39.67 12.85 64.20
N PRO A 45 40.56 12.02 63.60
CA PRO A 45 40.16 10.82 62.87
C PRO A 45 39.50 9.72 63.74
N ASN A 46 39.72 9.76 65.05
CA ASN A 46 39.10 8.84 66.02
C ASN A 46 37.79 9.40 66.59
N ILE A 47 37.68 10.73 66.69
CA ILE A 47 36.48 11.46 67.10
C ILE A 47 35.35 11.27 66.07
N ASP A 48 35.67 11.29 64.76
CA ASP A 48 34.72 10.99 63.66
C ASP A 48 33.41 11.80 63.85
N SER A 49 33.61 13.12 63.89
CA SER A 49 32.65 14.20 64.12
C SER A 49 31.64 13.99 65.26
N SER A 50 32.04 13.31 66.34
CA SER A 50 31.13 12.91 67.42
C SER A 50 31.50 13.55 68.76
N TRP A 51 30.65 14.48 69.22
CA TRP A 51 30.79 15.15 70.53
C TRP A 51 30.84 14.17 71.73
N GLU A 52 30.15 13.03 71.66
CA GLU A 52 30.23 12.01 72.71
C GLU A 52 31.60 11.31 72.75
N LYS A 53 32.18 10.98 71.59
CA LYS A 53 33.54 10.40 71.54
C LYS A 53 34.60 11.42 71.95
N PHE A 54 34.44 12.69 71.55
CA PHE A 54 35.32 13.77 71.99
C PHE A 54 35.38 13.85 73.52
N LYS A 55 34.22 13.88 74.20
CA LYS A 55 34.17 13.85 75.66
C LYS A 55 34.81 12.58 76.25
N GLU A 56 34.61 11.40 75.66
CA GLU A 56 35.22 10.15 76.12
C GLU A 56 36.76 10.22 76.08
N ILE A 57 37.34 10.70 74.98
CA ILE A 57 38.79 10.78 74.77
C ILE A 57 39.43 11.92 75.61
N PHE A 58 38.76 13.07 75.73
CA PHE A 58 39.37 14.28 76.33
C PHE A 58 39.08 14.47 77.82
N THR A 59 38.12 13.76 78.42
CA THR A 59 37.84 13.84 79.88
C THR A 59 39.09 13.71 80.77
N PRO A 60 40.01 12.74 80.58
CA PRO A 60 41.21 12.61 81.42
C PRO A 60 42.18 13.79 81.30
N HIS A 61 42.25 14.42 80.12
CA HIS A 61 43.17 15.51 79.80
C HIS A 61 42.64 16.89 80.25
N VAL A 62 41.32 17.08 80.14
CA VAL A 62 40.62 18.32 80.52
C VAL A 62 40.36 18.37 82.03
N ARG A 63 39.99 17.24 82.66
CA ARG A 63 39.62 17.18 84.08
C ARG A 63 40.56 16.29 84.91
N PRO A 64 41.86 16.61 84.98
CA PRO A 64 42.78 15.85 85.82
C PRO A 64 42.55 16.16 87.31
N SER A 65 43.06 15.26 88.15
CA SER A 65 43.04 15.43 89.59
C SER A 65 44.37 15.05 90.23
N VAL A 66 44.59 15.51 91.46
CA VAL A 66 45.73 15.13 92.31
C VAL A 66 45.18 14.63 93.64
N ASP A 67 45.37 13.35 93.93
CA ASP A 67 45.13 12.78 95.26
C ASP A 67 46.30 13.19 96.17
N VAL A 68 45.99 13.87 97.28
CA VAL A 68 46.98 14.31 98.28
C VAL A 68 46.79 13.50 99.55
N ASP A 69 47.79 12.68 99.87
CA ASP A 69 47.91 12.00 101.16
C ASP A 69 48.61 12.91 102.17
N PHE A 70 48.08 12.98 103.40
CA PHE A 70 48.63 13.74 104.52
C PHE A 70 49.13 12.81 105.63
N GLU A 71 50.30 13.11 106.20
CA GLU A 71 50.72 12.55 107.49
C GLU A 71 50.84 13.66 108.55
N TYR A 72 50.38 13.40 109.78
CA TYR A 72 50.45 14.32 110.91
C TYR A 72 51.54 13.91 111.91
N ASN A 73 51.89 14.83 112.81
CA ASN A 73 53.05 14.68 113.71
C ASN A 73 52.84 13.59 114.79
N ASP A 74 51.60 13.11 114.95
CA ASP A 74 51.21 11.99 115.82
C ASP A 74 51.18 10.63 115.09
N GLY A 75 51.49 10.61 113.79
CA GLY A 75 51.44 9.42 112.94
C GLY A 75 50.07 9.10 112.35
N SER A 76 49.05 9.93 112.58
CA SER A 76 47.76 9.80 111.89
C SER A 76 47.87 10.19 110.40
N LYS A 77 46.96 9.67 109.57
CA LYS A 77 46.90 9.91 108.13
C LYS A 77 45.48 10.29 107.69
N ASN A 78 45.39 11.06 106.62
CA ASN A 78 44.15 11.46 105.95
C ASN A 78 44.45 11.71 104.45
N SER A 79 43.45 11.88 103.60
CA SER A 79 43.66 12.29 102.20
C SER A 79 42.55 13.20 101.67
N ALA A 80 42.84 13.91 100.57
CA ALA A 80 41.88 14.72 99.83
C ALA A 80 42.30 14.86 98.36
N THR A 81 41.33 14.99 97.45
CA THR A 81 41.58 15.13 96.00
C THR A 81 41.40 16.58 95.56
N ALA A 82 42.40 17.16 94.90
CA ALA A 82 42.28 18.43 94.19
C ALA A 82 41.90 18.15 92.72
N GLY A 83 40.76 18.67 92.26
CA GLY A 83 40.31 18.55 90.86
C GLY A 83 40.53 19.86 90.10
N PHE A 84 40.84 19.75 88.81
CA PHE A 84 41.04 20.88 87.89
C PHE A 84 40.14 20.71 86.65
N ASP A 85 39.94 21.78 85.89
CA ASP A 85 39.21 21.78 84.62
C ASP A 85 39.97 22.70 83.65
N LEU A 86 40.19 22.24 82.41
CA LEU A 86 40.89 23.00 81.37
C LEU A 86 39.89 23.96 80.72
N VAL A 87 40.06 25.27 80.97
CA VAL A 87 39.15 26.31 80.51
C VAL A 87 39.71 27.17 79.39
N GLY A 88 38.83 27.58 78.49
CA GLY A 88 39.12 28.34 77.28
C GLY A 88 39.24 29.85 77.50
N LYS A 89 39.29 30.60 76.39
CA LYS A 89 39.31 32.08 76.39
C LYS A 89 37.97 32.67 76.88
N ASP A 90 36.87 31.94 76.70
CA ASP A 90 35.55 32.26 77.28
C ASP A 90 35.44 31.96 78.79
N GLY A 91 36.36 31.17 79.34
CA GLY A 91 36.37 30.72 80.73
C GLY A 91 35.51 29.48 81.04
N LYS A 92 34.95 28.79 80.03
CA LYS A 92 34.26 27.50 80.17
C LYS A 92 35.21 26.34 79.86
N SER A 93 34.81 25.13 80.23
CA SER A 93 35.57 23.90 79.97
C SER A 93 35.61 23.59 78.47
N LEU A 94 36.70 23.00 77.98
CA LEU A 94 36.75 22.38 76.64
C LEU A 94 35.65 21.31 76.43
N LEU A 95 35.08 20.78 77.52
CA LEU A 95 33.98 19.80 77.49
C LEU A 95 32.60 20.40 77.78
N ASP A 96 32.50 21.73 77.78
CA ASP A 96 31.23 22.45 77.74
C ASP A 96 30.77 22.54 76.26
N PRO A 97 29.60 21.97 75.88
CA PRO A 97 29.14 22.02 74.50
C PRO A 97 28.78 23.44 74.03
N ASP A 98 28.39 24.31 74.96
CA ASP A 98 28.09 25.71 74.68
C ASP A 98 29.35 26.58 74.82
N GLY A 99 30.51 25.99 75.14
CA GLY A 99 31.79 26.69 75.30
C GLY A 99 32.42 27.09 73.98
N ASP A 100 33.29 28.09 74.06
CA ASP A 100 34.03 28.71 72.96
C ASP A 100 35.50 28.76 73.40
N PHE A 101 36.21 27.64 73.23
CA PHE A 101 37.46 27.41 73.97
C PHE A 101 38.61 28.30 73.46
N ASP A 102 38.66 28.64 72.17
CA ASP A 102 39.61 29.60 71.64
C ASP A 102 39.04 30.99 71.28
N GLY A 103 37.75 31.26 71.44
CA GLY A 103 37.21 32.62 71.36
C GLY A 103 36.96 33.13 69.94
N ASP A 104 36.68 32.26 68.96
CA ASP A 104 36.30 32.65 67.59
C ASP A 104 34.78 32.94 67.46
N GLY A 105 33.97 32.38 68.35
CA GLY A 105 32.52 32.54 68.42
C GLY A 105 31.69 31.37 67.85
N ILE A 106 32.32 30.30 67.38
CA ILE A 106 31.70 28.99 67.17
C ILE A 106 31.64 28.26 68.53
N SER A 107 30.83 27.20 68.66
CA SER A 107 30.84 26.36 69.86
C SER A 107 31.71 25.13 69.69
N ASN A 108 32.41 24.72 70.76
CA ASN A 108 33.23 23.51 70.84
C ASN A 108 32.51 22.28 70.25
N LYS A 109 31.18 22.22 70.39
CA LYS A 109 30.33 21.13 69.91
C LYS A 109 30.04 21.23 68.42
N ASP A 110 29.74 22.43 67.92
CA ASP A 110 29.41 22.63 66.50
C ASP A 110 30.66 22.51 65.63
N GLU A 111 31.82 22.94 66.14
CA GLU A 111 33.14 22.66 65.58
C GLU A 111 33.43 21.15 65.46
N ILE A 112 33.35 20.41 66.57
CA ILE A 112 33.61 18.97 66.58
C ILE A 112 32.63 18.22 65.67
N GLU A 113 31.36 18.63 65.59
CA GLU A 113 30.39 18.05 64.66
C GLU A 113 30.63 18.50 63.20
N GLY A 114 31.23 19.67 62.96
CA GLY A 114 31.75 20.13 61.66
C GLY A 114 33.09 19.50 61.25
N GLY A 115 33.84 18.94 62.19
CA GLY A 115 35.16 18.34 61.99
C GLY A 115 36.36 19.28 62.20
N THR A 116 36.17 20.46 62.80
CA THR A 116 37.23 21.41 63.15
C THR A 116 37.77 21.16 64.58
N ASN A 117 38.65 22.03 65.06
CA ASN A 117 39.51 21.80 66.23
C ASN A 117 39.36 22.96 67.24
N PRO A 118 38.59 22.79 68.35
CA PRO A 118 38.26 23.87 69.31
C PRO A 118 39.40 24.54 70.08
N ALA A 119 40.65 24.33 69.70
CA ALA A 119 41.81 25.07 70.19
C ALA A 119 42.54 25.85 69.07
N VAL A 120 41.95 25.91 67.86
CA VAL A 120 42.46 26.54 66.64
C VAL A 120 41.34 27.30 65.91
N ALA A 121 41.10 28.54 66.36
CA ALA A 121 40.14 29.50 65.80
C ALA A 121 40.01 29.44 64.27
N ASP A 122 38.79 29.30 63.77
CA ASP A 122 38.50 29.23 62.34
C ASP A 122 38.80 30.58 61.66
N GLU A 123 39.73 30.60 60.71
CA GLU A 123 39.97 31.78 59.86
C GLU A 123 38.88 31.92 58.77
N GLY A 124 37.98 30.94 58.66
CA GLY A 124 36.88 30.84 57.70
C GLY A 124 37.30 30.17 56.40
N ASP A 125 36.32 29.55 55.73
CA ASP A 125 36.53 28.96 54.40
C ASP A 125 36.97 30.03 53.38
N THR A 126 38.21 29.87 52.91
CA THR A 126 38.86 30.72 51.92
C THR A 126 39.28 29.95 50.65
N THR A 127 38.83 28.69 50.49
CA THR A 127 39.29 27.78 49.43
C THR A 127 38.34 27.75 48.25
N ALA A 128 38.69 28.40 47.13
CA ALA A 128 37.85 28.36 45.94
C ALA A 128 37.78 26.93 45.32
N PRO A 129 36.57 26.40 45.01
CA PRO A 129 36.41 25.06 44.43
C PRO A 129 37.06 24.96 43.04
N LEU A 130 37.73 23.83 42.79
CA LEU A 130 38.46 23.58 41.55
C LEU A 130 37.53 23.11 40.41
N ILE A 131 37.86 23.47 39.17
CA ILE A 131 37.14 23.08 37.95
C ILE A 131 38.07 22.25 37.07
N ASN A 132 37.61 21.10 36.56
CA ASN A 132 38.37 20.31 35.59
C ASN A 132 38.39 21.00 34.20
N PRO A 133 39.39 20.71 33.33
CA PRO A 133 39.46 21.29 31.99
C PRO A 133 38.23 20.96 31.12
N VAL A 134 37.48 21.98 30.72
CA VAL A 134 36.29 21.88 29.85
C VAL A 134 36.69 22.13 28.39
N LYS A 135 36.06 21.45 27.44
CA LYS A 135 36.27 21.59 25.99
C LYS A 135 34.99 21.99 25.25
N PRO A 136 35.10 22.55 24.02
CA PRO A 136 33.93 22.90 23.24
C PRO A 136 33.04 21.68 22.96
N GLY A 137 31.74 21.85 23.16
CA GLY A 137 30.74 20.79 23.03
C GLY A 137 30.64 19.77 24.18
N ASP A 138 31.46 19.85 25.23
CA ASP A 138 31.31 19.01 26.43
C ASP A 138 29.91 19.18 27.06
N ARG A 139 29.28 18.07 27.47
CA ARG A 139 27.91 18.07 28.04
C ARG A 139 27.86 17.93 29.55
N LYS A 140 29.01 17.93 30.22
CA LYS A 140 29.12 17.75 31.67
C LYS A 140 30.34 18.48 32.20
N ILE A 141 30.15 19.27 33.26
CA ILE A 141 31.21 19.98 33.95
C ILE A 141 31.45 19.26 35.29
N THR A 142 32.72 19.15 35.68
CA THR A 142 33.15 18.44 36.88
C THR A 142 34.24 19.23 37.58
N GLY A 143 34.41 18.98 38.86
CA GLY A 143 35.46 19.60 39.65
C GLY A 143 35.56 18.99 41.04
N LYS A 144 36.25 19.69 41.93
CA LYS A 144 36.46 19.26 43.30
C LYS A 144 36.48 20.47 44.25
N GLY A 145 35.62 20.43 45.26
CA GLY A 145 35.68 21.33 46.41
C GLY A 145 36.68 20.85 47.45
N ASP A 146 36.83 21.58 48.56
CA ASP A 146 37.82 21.24 49.59
C ASP A 146 37.26 20.31 50.68
N ARG A 147 35.94 20.41 50.97
CA ARG A 147 35.23 19.66 52.01
C ARG A 147 34.01 18.88 51.48
N PRO A 148 33.62 17.76 52.11
CA PRO A 148 32.40 17.02 51.75
C PRO A 148 31.11 17.77 52.08
N GLY A 149 30.09 17.67 51.21
CA GLY A 149 28.78 18.28 51.43
C GLY A 149 28.68 19.80 51.14
N GLU A 150 29.76 20.40 50.63
CA GLU A 150 29.88 21.81 50.22
C GLU A 150 28.85 22.17 49.11
N ASP A 151 28.14 23.31 49.26
CA ASP A 151 27.07 23.75 48.35
C ASP A 151 27.66 24.54 47.15
N ILE A 152 27.78 23.88 46.00
CA ILE A 152 28.45 24.39 44.80
C ILE A 152 27.46 25.06 43.83
N SER A 153 27.80 26.25 43.34
CA SER A 153 27.04 26.99 42.31
C SER A 153 27.86 27.20 41.03
N VAL A 154 27.42 26.61 39.92
CA VAL A 154 28.08 26.69 38.60
C VAL A 154 27.35 27.68 37.68
N THR A 155 28.07 28.69 37.19
CA THR A 155 27.60 29.68 36.21
C THR A 155 28.16 29.37 34.83
N ILE A 156 27.27 29.17 33.85
CA ILE A 156 27.58 28.88 32.45
C ILE A 156 27.01 30.01 31.57
N PRO A 157 27.76 30.55 30.59
CA PRO A 157 27.21 31.53 29.64
C PRO A 157 25.92 31.04 28.96
N GLY A 158 24.96 31.95 28.77
CA GLY A 158 23.64 31.63 28.23
C GLY A 158 22.64 31.04 29.25
N VAL A 159 23.11 30.38 30.31
CA VAL A 159 22.25 29.86 31.38
C VAL A 159 21.84 31.00 32.31
N LYS A 160 20.52 31.20 32.49
CA LYS A 160 19.97 32.36 33.21
C LYS A 160 20.24 32.34 34.72
N ASP A 161 20.17 31.17 35.35
CA ASP A 161 20.24 30.98 36.80
C ASP A 161 21.34 29.94 37.11
N PRO A 162 22.26 30.15 38.09
CA PRO A 162 23.35 29.21 38.36
C PRO A 162 22.87 27.81 38.74
N ILE A 163 23.55 26.79 38.19
CA ILE A 163 23.24 25.38 38.42
C ILE A 163 23.87 24.96 39.75
N ARG A 164 23.05 24.52 40.71
CA ARG A 164 23.52 24.06 42.02
C ARG A 164 23.76 22.55 42.06
N THR A 165 24.75 22.15 42.85
CA THR A 165 25.13 20.76 43.14
C THR A 165 25.87 20.72 44.49
N THR A 166 26.15 19.54 45.05
CA THR A 166 26.95 19.42 46.28
C THR A 166 28.19 18.55 46.04
N THR A 167 29.24 18.73 46.83
CA THR A 167 30.38 17.80 46.81
C THR A 167 30.02 16.43 47.41
N ASP A 168 30.64 15.38 46.88
CA ASP A 168 30.56 14.02 47.45
C ASP A 168 31.51 13.83 48.65
N LYS A 169 31.50 12.63 49.23
CA LYS A 169 32.33 12.24 50.38
C LYS A 169 33.86 12.35 50.15
N ASP A 170 34.30 12.49 48.89
CA ASP A 170 35.70 12.65 48.50
C ASP A 170 35.96 14.06 47.94
N GLY A 171 35.00 14.99 48.06
CA GLY A 171 35.06 16.38 47.60
C GLY A 171 34.68 16.61 46.13
N ASN A 172 34.33 15.59 45.35
CA ASN A 172 34.06 15.78 43.91
C ASN A 172 32.65 16.34 43.68
N TRP A 173 32.49 17.24 42.70
CA TRP A 173 31.19 17.76 42.27
C TRP A 173 31.00 17.65 40.76
N SER A 174 29.74 17.68 40.31
CA SER A 174 29.41 17.73 38.88
C SER A 174 28.05 18.37 38.58
N VAL A 175 27.95 18.99 37.42
CA VAL A 175 26.70 19.45 36.78
C VAL A 175 26.65 19.01 35.31
N ASP A 176 25.46 18.76 34.79
CA ASP A 176 25.25 18.55 33.36
C ASP A 176 25.00 19.89 32.65
N VAL A 177 25.46 20.05 31.41
CA VAL A 177 25.27 21.26 30.60
C VAL A 177 23.88 21.22 29.95
N PRO A 178 23.06 22.28 30.03
CA PRO A 178 21.75 22.31 29.40
C PRO A 178 21.80 22.04 27.89
N THR A 179 20.81 21.32 27.37
CA THR A 179 20.81 20.80 25.98
C THR A 179 20.72 21.87 24.90
N ASP A 180 20.33 23.08 25.28
CA ASP A 180 20.24 24.30 24.45
C ASP A 180 21.52 25.16 24.48
N ILE A 181 22.53 24.75 25.24
CA ILE A 181 23.84 25.41 25.34
C ILE A 181 24.91 24.58 24.63
N ASP A 182 25.59 25.20 23.66
CA ASP A 182 26.81 24.70 23.04
C ASP A 182 28.00 25.53 23.53
N LEU A 183 28.95 24.90 24.22
CA LEU A 183 30.16 25.56 24.74
C LEU A 183 31.19 25.83 23.63
N ASN A 184 31.73 27.04 23.59
CA ASN A 184 32.68 27.57 22.60
C ASN A 184 34.00 27.95 23.30
N SER A 185 35.11 28.10 22.56
CA SER A 185 36.44 28.43 23.15
C SER A 185 36.52 29.76 23.90
N GLU A 186 35.59 30.68 23.64
CA GLU A 186 35.54 32.00 24.29
C GLU A 186 34.66 32.00 25.55
N ASP A 187 33.93 30.91 25.82
CA ASP A 187 33.07 30.81 26.99
C ASP A 187 33.89 30.62 28.28
N ARG A 188 33.45 31.31 29.34
CA ARG A 188 34.12 31.28 30.66
C ARG A 188 33.15 30.75 31.70
N ILE A 189 33.52 29.64 32.33
CA ILE A 189 32.74 28.96 33.37
C ILE A 189 33.22 29.46 34.72
N ARG A 190 32.31 29.94 35.57
CA ARG A 190 32.61 30.34 36.95
C ARG A 190 31.91 29.42 37.93
N VAL A 191 32.61 29.04 38.99
CA VAL A 191 32.08 28.21 40.08
C VAL A 191 32.33 28.90 41.40
N SER A 192 31.37 28.83 42.31
CA SER A 192 31.51 29.29 43.70
C SER A 192 30.97 28.27 44.69
N ASP A 193 31.44 28.36 45.92
CA ASP A 193 30.93 27.65 47.11
C ASP A 193 29.82 28.46 47.82
N GLU A 194 29.54 28.10 49.08
CA GLU A 194 28.64 28.83 49.99
C GLU A 194 29.30 30.05 50.69
N ALA A 195 30.62 30.04 50.87
CA ALA A 195 31.37 31.12 51.54
C ALA A 195 31.60 32.34 50.62
N GLY A 196 31.51 32.14 49.30
CA GLY A 196 31.73 33.12 48.26
C GLY A 196 33.10 33.03 47.57
N ASN A 197 33.92 32.02 47.83
CA ASN A 197 35.17 31.80 47.10
C ASN A 197 34.85 31.31 45.68
N THR A 198 35.55 31.80 44.67
CA THR A 198 35.18 31.50 43.28
C THR A 198 36.36 31.23 42.35
N THR A 199 36.28 30.14 41.59
CA THR A 199 37.19 29.82 40.49
C THR A 199 36.52 30.17 39.15
N GLU A 200 37.32 30.57 38.17
CA GLU A 200 36.86 30.80 36.80
C GLU A 200 37.83 30.14 35.81
N THR A 201 37.31 29.39 34.84
CA THR A 201 38.10 28.76 33.77
C THR A 201 37.54 29.11 32.40
N ALA A 202 38.41 29.19 31.39
CA ALA A 202 37.98 29.26 30.00
C ALA A 202 37.74 27.84 29.48
N VAL A 203 36.74 27.68 28.61
CA VAL A 203 36.63 26.49 27.77
C VAL A 203 37.88 26.42 26.88
N GLY A 204 38.49 25.25 26.79
CA GLY A 204 39.73 25.06 26.03
C GLY A 204 39.57 25.37 24.54
N PRO A 205 40.69 25.51 23.80
CA PRO A 205 40.62 25.61 22.34
C PRO A 205 39.93 24.36 21.77
N ALA A 206 39.16 24.55 20.70
CA ALA A 206 38.63 23.45 19.92
C ALA A 206 39.78 22.52 19.49
N ALA A 207 39.52 21.21 19.44
CA ALA A 207 40.47 20.29 18.84
C ALA A 207 40.69 20.73 17.37
N PRO A 208 41.95 20.79 16.88
CA PRO A 208 42.21 21.23 15.52
C PRO A 208 41.49 20.30 14.54
N GLU A 209 40.79 20.89 13.56
CA GLU A 209 40.11 20.11 12.54
C GLU A 209 41.11 19.21 11.79
N PRO A 210 40.75 17.97 11.44
CA PRO A 210 41.63 17.10 10.68
C PRO A 210 41.85 17.70 9.28
N PRO A 211 43.10 17.78 8.80
CA PRO A 211 43.44 18.44 7.54
C PRO A 211 42.68 17.86 6.36
N LEU A 212 42.48 18.66 5.32
CA LEU A 212 41.66 18.28 4.16
C LEU A 212 42.27 17.09 3.39
N THR A 213 43.59 16.92 3.39
CA THR A 213 44.29 15.70 2.91
C THR A 213 43.90 14.40 3.65
N ASN A 214 43.42 14.49 4.90
CA ASN A 214 42.88 13.32 5.63
C ASN A 214 41.39 13.06 5.32
N GLN A 215 40.71 14.00 4.66
CA GLN A 215 39.28 13.95 4.35
C GLN A 215 39.00 13.76 2.86
N PHE A 216 39.94 14.09 1.98
CA PHE A 216 39.79 14.12 0.53
C PHE A 216 41.02 13.52 -0.17
N ASP A 217 40.78 12.89 -1.32
CA ASP A 217 41.78 12.33 -2.24
C ASP A 217 41.41 12.74 -3.68
N PRO A 218 42.29 13.42 -4.44
CA PRO A 218 41.94 13.98 -5.75
C PRO A 218 42.18 12.99 -6.89
N VAL A 219 41.12 12.65 -7.63
CA VAL A 219 41.11 11.61 -8.67
C VAL A 219 40.86 12.20 -10.05
N TYR A 220 41.80 11.99 -10.98
CA TYR A 220 41.59 12.17 -12.42
C TYR A 220 40.99 10.90 -13.04
N PRO A 221 39.84 10.99 -13.74
CA PRO A 221 39.42 9.94 -14.65
C PRO A 221 40.43 9.73 -15.77
N ARG A 222 40.57 8.49 -16.26
CA ARG A 222 41.35 8.12 -17.45
C ARG A 222 40.95 9.03 -18.61
N ALA A 223 41.94 9.64 -19.25
CA ALA A 223 41.77 10.44 -20.45
C ALA A 223 42.40 9.72 -21.66
N TYR A 224 42.09 10.19 -22.86
CA TYR A 224 42.55 9.58 -24.11
C TYR A 224 43.06 10.66 -25.07
N VAL A 225 44.06 10.33 -25.88
CA VAL A 225 44.71 11.25 -26.83
C VAL A 225 45.14 10.51 -28.09
N ARG A 226 44.96 11.11 -29.29
CA ARG A 226 45.39 10.45 -30.53
C ARG A 226 46.88 10.68 -30.81
N VAL A 227 47.53 9.72 -31.46
CA VAL A 227 48.96 9.79 -31.85
C VAL A 227 49.25 11.12 -32.57
N GLY A 228 50.13 11.95 -32.01
CA GLY A 228 50.50 13.25 -32.58
C GLY A 228 49.49 14.40 -32.40
N GLU A 229 48.34 14.17 -31.75
CA GLU A 229 47.35 15.20 -31.40
C GLU A 229 47.48 15.65 -29.93
N SER A 230 46.69 16.68 -29.56
CA SER A 230 46.56 17.15 -28.18
C SER A 230 45.16 16.85 -27.64
N ALA A 231 45.06 16.47 -26.36
CA ALA A 231 43.80 16.25 -25.66
C ALA A 231 43.83 16.87 -24.27
N THR A 232 42.65 17.26 -23.77
CA THR A 232 42.48 17.82 -22.41
C THR A 232 41.57 16.91 -21.59
N SER A 233 42.02 16.47 -20.42
CA SER A 233 41.25 15.64 -19.48
C SER A 233 39.95 16.31 -19.03
N VAL A 234 39.04 15.55 -18.43
CA VAL A 234 37.92 16.12 -17.67
C VAL A 234 38.41 16.75 -16.36
N THR A 235 37.60 17.63 -15.77
CA THR A 235 37.90 18.18 -14.43
C THR A 235 38.01 17.05 -13.40
N PRO A 236 39.05 17.04 -12.55
CA PRO A 236 39.20 16.01 -11.51
C PRO A 236 38.04 16.05 -10.52
N ASN A 237 37.82 14.92 -9.86
CA ASN A 237 36.84 14.79 -8.78
C ASN A 237 37.56 14.44 -7.48
N LEU A 238 36.86 14.51 -6.35
CA LEU A 238 37.38 14.08 -5.06
C LEU A 238 36.72 12.77 -4.65
N THR A 239 37.51 11.87 -4.08
CA THR A 239 37.03 10.87 -3.12
C THR A 239 37.01 11.53 -1.75
N ARG A 240 35.89 11.46 -1.03
CA ARG A 240 35.77 11.99 0.35
C ARG A 240 35.65 10.85 1.34
N TYR A 241 36.33 10.95 2.48
CA TYR A 241 36.24 10.03 3.60
C TYR A 241 35.45 10.64 4.75
N VAL A 242 34.39 9.96 5.23
CA VAL A 242 33.60 10.39 6.39
C VAL A 242 33.29 9.18 7.26
N ASN A 243 33.75 9.18 8.52
CA ASN A 243 33.54 8.09 9.48
C ASN A 243 33.87 6.70 8.93
N GLY A 244 34.99 6.58 8.19
CA GLY A 244 35.44 5.34 7.56
C GLY A 244 34.67 4.92 6.30
N ARG A 245 33.73 5.74 5.80
CA ARG A 245 33.03 5.52 4.53
C ARG A 245 33.62 6.37 3.42
N GLU A 246 33.75 5.76 2.25
CA GLU A 246 34.26 6.37 1.02
C GLU A 246 33.10 6.92 0.16
N PHE A 247 33.23 8.16 -0.30
CA PHE A 247 32.29 8.81 -1.22
C PHE A 247 33.07 9.28 -2.46
N ARG A 248 33.03 8.50 -3.55
CA ARG A 248 33.72 8.81 -4.81
C ARG A 248 33.00 9.91 -5.60
N ARG A 249 33.64 10.45 -6.65
CA ARG A 249 33.05 11.36 -7.65
C ARG A 249 32.44 12.65 -7.05
N GLN A 250 32.97 13.14 -5.93
CA GLN A 250 32.53 14.41 -5.35
C GLN A 250 33.09 15.60 -6.15
N PRO A 251 32.33 16.69 -6.32
CA PRO A 251 32.82 17.87 -7.02
C PRO A 251 33.87 18.60 -6.17
N LEU A 252 34.87 19.23 -6.82
CA LEU A 252 36.00 19.91 -6.13
C LEU A 252 35.58 20.86 -5.01
N ARG A 253 34.49 21.62 -5.20
CA ARG A 253 33.89 22.54 -4.21
C ARG A 253 33.56 21.90 -2.85
N THR A 254 33.55 20.57 -2.74
CA THR A 254 33.28 19.85 -1.49
C THR A 254 34.41 20.04 -0.47
N ALA A 255 35.63 20.35 -0.92
CA ALA A 255 36.78 20.72 -0.10
C ALA A 255 37.04 22.24 -0.06
N GLY A 256 36.05 23.07 -0.46
CA GLY A 256 36.19 24.53 -0.52
C GLY A 256 36.90 25.01 -1.79
N GLU A 257 37.81 25.97 -1.64
CA GLU A 257 38.70 26.43 -2.71
C GLU A 257 39.86 25.43 -2.89
N VAL A 258 40.14 25.07 -4.14
CA VAL A 258 41.19 24.10 -4.49
C VAL A 258 41.97 24.64 -5.68
N THR A 259 43.30 24.66 -5.54
CA THR A 259 44.22 25.12 -6.60
C THR A 259 45.12 23.98 -7.07
N PHE A 260 45.64 24.12 -8.29
CA PHE A 260 46.36 23.05 -9.00
C PHE A 260 47.69 23.56 -9.55
N LYS A 261 48.71 22.71 -9.52
CA LYS A 261 49.98 22.91 -10.23
C LYS A 261 50.32 21.64 -11.00
N VAL A 262 50.55 21.81 -12.30
CA VAL A 262 50.86 20.73 -13.25
C VAL A 262 52.32 20.87 -13.69
N GLU A 263 53.01 19.76 -13.87
CA GLU A 263 54.37 19.73 -14.40
C GLU A 263 54.46 18.97 -15.74
N SER A 264 55.63 19.01 -16.39
CA SER A 264 55.87 18.31 -17.66
C SER A 264 55.53 16.81 -17.55
N PRO A 265 54.86 16.19 -18.54
CA PRO A 265 54.61 16.70 -19.89
C PRO A 265 53.29 17.48 -20.07
N GLY A 266 52.53 17.74 -19.01
CA GLY A 266 51.21 18.39 -19.11
C GLY A 266 51.25 19.92 -19.02
N THR A 267 50.12 20.53 -19.40
CA THR A 267 49.82 21.95 -19.20
C THR A 267 48.49 22.10 -18.45
N LEU A 268 48.46 22.95 -17.43
CA LEU A 268 47.22 23.25 -16.68
C LEU A 268 46.22 24.06 -17.53
N LYS A 269 44.95 23.73 -17.40
CA LYS A 269 43.78 24.43 -17.96
C LYS A 269 42.77 24.74 -16.85
N ASP A 270 41.70 25.44 -17.20
CA ASP A 270 40.64 25.84 -16.27
C ASP A 270 40.08 24.66 -15.45
N ASN A 271 39.70 24.93 -14.19
CA ASN A 271 39.07 23.95 -13.29
C ASN A 271 39.89 22.65 -13.12
N GLY A 272 41.21 22.78 -12.96
CA GLY A 272 42.12 21.65 -12.71
C GLY A 272 42.30 20.70 -13.89
N ARG A 273 41.83 21.04 -15.09
CA ARG A 273 41.98 20.18 -16.27
C ARG A 273 43.44 20.17 -16.74
N VAL A 274 43.89 19.05 -17.28
CA VAL A 274 45.26 18.89 -17.81
C VAL A 274 45.17 18.72 -19.32
N GLU A 275 46.06 19.36 -20.08
CA GLU A 275 46.27 19.11 -21.51
C GLU A 275 47.63 18.47 -21.75
N VAL A 276 47.66 17.46 -22.63
CA VAL A 276 48.89 16.83 -23.14
C VAL A 276 48.86 16.78 -24.66
N THR A 277 50.04 16.60 -25.26
CA THR A 277 50.21 16.25 -26.68
C THR A 277 50.89 14.91 -26.78
N ALA A 278 50.31 13.97 -27.51
CA ALA A 278 50.95 12.67 -27.74
C ALA A 278 52.16 12.81 -28.69
N PRO A 279 53.27 12.11 -28.44
CA PRO A 279 54.33 11.95 -29.43
C PRO A 279 53.80 11.36 -30.75
N LYS A 280 54.47 11.67 -31.87
CA LYS A 280 54.07 11.17 -33.21
C LYS A 280 54.53 9.74 -33.48
N ASP A 281 55.40 9.24 -32.62
CA ASP A 281 56.03 7.93 -32.57
C ASP A 281 55.49 7.06 -31.42
N ALA A 282 54.56 7.59 -30.62
CA ALA A 282 53.84 6.83 -29.60
C ALA A 282 52.93 5.77 -30.23
N GLN A 283 52.79 4.65 -29.54
CA GLN A 283 51.99 3.51 -29.97
C GLN A 283 50.61 3.50 -29.29
N PRO A 284 49.57 2.96 -29.94
CA PRO A 284 48.29 2.69 -29.28
C PRO A 284 48.48 1.86 -27.99
N GLY A 285 47.96 2.36 -26.88
CA GLY A 285 48.14 1.81 -25.53
C GLY A 285 49.27 2.43 -24.71
N ASP A 286 50.11 3.30 -25.28
CA ASP A 286 51.10 4.05 -24.50
C ASP A 286 50.41 4.97 -23.47
N LEU A 287 51.01 5.09 -22.28
CA LEU A 287 50.47 5.89 -21.17
C LEU A 287 51.31 7.14 -20.93
N ILE A 288 50.67 8.31 -21.03
CA ILE A 288 51.25 9.61 -20.68
C ILE A 288 50.72 10.01 -19.31
N THR A 289 51.54 9.76 -18.29
CA THR A 289 51.28 10.16 -16.90
C THR A 289 51.74 11.60 -16.67
N VAL A 290 50.87 12.42 -16.07
CA VAL A 290 51.18 13.80 -15.66
C VAL A 290 50.99 13.95 -14.15
N PRO A 291 52.02 14.27 -13.37
CA PRO A 291 51.88 14.57 -11.95
C PRO A 291 51.20 15.93 -11.74
N VAL A 292 50.25 15.97 -10.81
CA VAL A 292 49.50 17.17 -10.42
C VAL A 292 49.56 17.33 -8.91
N LEU A 293 50.10 18.46 -8.46
CA LEU A 293 50.02 18.90 -7.08
C LEU A 293 48.69 19.66 -6.88
N VAL A 294 47.93 19.26 -5.87
CA VAL A 294 46.63 19.82 -5.49
C VAL A 294 46.77 20.47 -4.12
N THR A 295 46.31 21.71 -3.99
CA THR A 295 46.37 22.48 -2.73
C THR A 295 44.96 22.87 -2.29
N TYR A 296 44.58 22.50 -1.07
CA TYR A 296 43.27 22.79 -0.49
C TYR A 296 43.23 24.13 0.27
N ALA A 297 42.03 24.56 0.65
CA ALA A 297 41.78 25.83 1.35
C ALA A 297 42.44 25.95 2.74
N ASP A 298 42.78 24.84 3.40
CA ASP A 298 43.52 24.82 4.67
C ASP A 298 45.05 24.92 4.47
N GLY A 299 45.51 25.00 3.22
CA GLY A 299 46.92 25.04 2.85
C GLY A 299 47.61 23.67 2.76
N THR A 300 46.89 22.57 2.99
CA THR A 300 47.44 21.22 2.82
C THR A 300 47.44 20.78 1.36
N THR A 301 48.28 19.78 1.03
CA THR A 301 48.56 19.41 -0.36
C THR A 301 48.63 17.90 -0.60
N ASP A 302 47.98 17.44 -1.67
CA ASP A 302 48.12 16.09 -2.21
C ASP A 302 48.83 16.09 -3.56
N THR A 303 49.33 14.93 -4.00
CA THR A 303 49.85 14.72 -5.36
C THR A 303 49.12 13.54 -6.01
N THR A 304 48.60 13.75 -7.21
CA THR A 304 47.84 12.77 -7.99
C THR A 304 48.32 12.74 -9.44
N GLU A 305 47.85 11.78 -10.23
CA GLU A 305 48.29 11.57 -11.61
C GLU A 305 47.14 11.66 -12.60
N ALA A 306 47.25 12.57 -13.57
CA ALA A 306 46.38 12.60 -14.74
C ALA A 306 46.98 11.69 -15.83
N ILE A 307 46.34 10.54 -16.08
CA ILE A 307 46.83 9.53 -17.02
C ILE A 307 46.05 9.62 -18.34
N PHE A 308 46.77 9.82 -19.44
CA PHE A 308 46.24 9.79 -20.79
C PHE A 308 46.71 8.53 -21.52
N GLU A 309 45.79 7.84 -22.17
CA GLU A 309 46.08 6.68 -23.01
C GLU A 309 46.12 7.08 -24.49
N VAL A 310 47.16 6.67 -25.20
CA VAL A 310 47.33 6.96 -26.62
C VAL A 310 46.46 6.01 -27.44
N ILE A 311 45.60 6.56 -28.32
CA ILE A 311 44.69 5.79 -29.19
C ILE A 311 44.94 6.08 -30.68
N PRO A 312 44.63 5.14 -31.60
CA PRO A 312 44.94 5.30 -33.03
C PRO A 312 43.90 6.13 -33.81
N GLY A 313 42.69 6.27 -33.28
CA GLY A 313 41.54 6.95 -33.89
C GLY A 313 40.45 7.16 -32.84
N ALA A 314 39.31 7.75 -33.20
CA ALA A 314 38.15 7.81 -32.29
C ALA A 314 37.50 6.42 -32.16
N TYR A 315 37.08 5.99 -30.96
CA TYR A 315 36.46 4.66 -30.81
C TYR A 315 35.18 4.51 -31.65
N ALA A 316 34.38 5.57 -31.79
CA ALA A 316 33.21 5.62 -32.66
C ALA A 316 33.49 5.49 -34.17
N GLU A 317 34.75 5.59 -34.62
CA GLU A 317 35.17 5.35 -36.01
C GLU A 317 35.82 3.97 -36.21
N MET A 318 36.15 3.27 -35.12
CA MET A 318 36.90 2.01 -35.14
C MET A 318 36.05 0.78 -34.76
N TYR A 319 34.89 0.99 -34.12
CA TYR A 319 33.95 -0.05 -33.75
C TYR A 319 32.60 0.16 -34.45
N ASP A 320 31.98 -0.92 -34.91
CA ASP A 320 30.77 -0.97 -35.72
C ASP A 320 29.65 -1.81 -35.03
N PRO A 321 29.14 -1.37 -33.86
CA PRO A 321 28.05 -2.04 -33.15
C PRO A 321 26.73 -1.89 -33.91
N LYS A 322 26.04 -3.01 -34.18
CA LYS A 322 24.84 -3.07 -35.02
C LYS A 322 23.71 -3.85 -34.36
N TYR A 323 22.49 -3.66 -34.85
CA TYR A 323 21.29 -4.36 -34.39
C TYR A 323 20.77 -5.37 -35.40
N GLU A 324 20.17 -6.46 -34.90
CA GLU A 324 19.48 -7.43 -35.75
C GLU A 324 18.16 -6.86 -36.32
N VAL A 325 17.68 -7.47 -37.40
CA VAL A 325 16.52 -6.99 -38.18
C VAL A 325 15.41 -8.05 -38.24
N GLY A 326 14.17 -7.60 -38.52
CA GLY A 326 13.01 -8.49 -38.64
C GLY A 326 12.46 -8.98 -37.29
N ARG A 327 12.67 -8.21 -36.22
CA ARG A 327 12.03 -8.45 -34.91
C ARG A 327 10.63 -7.84 -34.88
N SER A 328 9.69 -8.59 -34.32
CA SER A 328 8.30 -8.18 -34.14
C SER A 328 7.71 -8.74 -32.85
N ALA A 329 6.55 -8.21 -32.44
CA ALA A 329 5.77 -8.63 -31.28
C ALA A 329 4.26 -8.41 -31.53
N SER A 330 3.41 -9.27 -30.97
CA SER A 330 1.95 -9.09 -31.00
C SER A 330 1.52 -7.99 -30.01
N PRO A 331 0.35 -7.36 -30.17
CA PRO A 331 -0.11 -6.26 -29.30
C PRO A 331 -0.04 -6.57 -27.80
N GLY A 332 0.76 -5.78 -27.05
CA GLY A 332 1.00 -5.98 -25.61
C GLY A 332 2.05 -7.04 -25.25
N GLU A 333 2.57 -7.82 -26.21
CA GLU A 333 3.70 -8.71 -25.99
C GLU A 333 5.04 -7.97 -26.04
N GLN A 334 6.11 -8.65 -25.63
CA GLN A 334 7.48 -8.14 -25.68
C GLN A 334 8.36 -8.95 -26.64
N THR A 335 9.25 -8.24 -27.33
CA THR A 335 10.33 -8.84 -28.14
C THR A 335 11.66 -8.17 -27.80
N GLN A 336 12.76 -8.78 -28.23
CA GLN A 336 14.10 -8.27 -27.99
C GLN A 336 14.86 -8.09 -29.31
N VAL A 337 15.55 -6.96 -29.44
CA VAL A 337 16.50 -6.70 -30.54
C VAL A 337 17.90 -6.71 -29.96
N LYS A 338 18.68 -7.72 -30.34
CA LYS A 338 20.06 -7.90 -29.91
C LYS A 338 21.01 -7.02 -30.72
N GLN A 339 22.06 -6.58 -30.03
CA GLN A 339 23.30 -6.15 -30.66
C GLN A 339 23.95 -7.38 -31.33
N VAL A 340 24.40 -7.25 -32.58
CA VAL A 340 25.03 -8.29 -33.41
C VAL A 340 26.22 -7.78 -34.23
N GLY A 341 26.76 -6.60 -33.88
CA GLY A 341 27.97 -6.03 -34.49
C GLY A 341 29.23 -6.40 -33.72
N ASP A 342 30.14 -5.45 -33.54
CA ASP A 342 31.31 -5.65 -32.68
C ASP A 342 30.88 -5.87 -31.22
N ASN A 343 31.25 -7.00 -30.64
CA ASN A 343 30.90 -7.40 -29.26
C ASN A 343 32.03 -7.10 -28.25
N ASP A 344 33.27 -6.95 -28.72
CA ASP A 344 34.46 -6.69 -27.91
C ASP A 344 34.75 -5.17 -27.86
N LEU A 345 33.84 -4.44 -27.21
CA LEU A 345 33.84 -2.97 -27.14
C LEU A 345 34.69 -2.47 -25.94
N PRO A 346 35.28 -1.26 -26.01
CA PRO A 346 36.10 -0.71 -24.94
C PRO A 346 35.38 -0.65 -23.58
N GLU A 347 36.11 -0.83 -22.49
CA GLU A 347 35.56 -0.67 -21.13
C GLU A 347 34.98 0.74 -20.95
N GLY A 348 33.80 0.84 -20.33
CA GLY A 348 33.06 2.10 -20.19
C GLY A 348 32.23 2.51 -21.42
N THR A 349 32.17 1.68 -22.47
CA THR A 349 31.17 1.86 -23.53
C THR A 349 29.75 1.73 -22.96
N THR A 350 28.85 2.64 -23.34
CA THR A 350 27.46 2.69 -22.86
C THR A 350 26.47 2.90 -24.00
N PHE A 351 25.27 2.34 -23.85
CA PHE A 351 24.18 2.40 -24.82
C PHE A 351 22.98 3.17 -24.25
N THR A 352 22.52 4.21 -24.95
CA THR A 352 21.46 5.09 -24.46
C THR A 352 20.39 5.33 -25.51
N LEU A 353 19.11 5.33 -25.10
CA LEU A 353 17.98 5.61 -25.98
C LEU A 353 17.88 7.11 -26.28
N ASP A 354 18.14 7.50 -27.52
CA ASP A 354 17.93 8.86 -28.00
C ASP A 354 16.44 9.04 -28.36
N ARG A 355 15.65 9.54 -27.40
CA ARG A 355 14.22 9.77 -27.59
C ARG A 355 13.90 10.93 -28.53
N ASP A 356 14.82 11.85 -28.76
CA ASP A 356 14.59 13.03 -29.61
C ASP A 356 14.84 12.71 -31.09
N LYS A 357 15.64 11.66 -31.38
CA LYS A 357 15.87 11.12 -32.74
C LYS A 357 15.05 9.87 -33.07
N SER A 358 14.42 9.21 -32.09
CA SER A 358 13.63 7.99 -32.30
C SER A 358 12.16 8.27 -32.62
N ASP A 359 11.58 7.55 -33.59
CA ASP A 359 10.12 7.45 -33.71
C ASP A 359 9.63 6.15 -33.07
N LEU A 360 9.17 6.26 -31.83
CA LEU A 360 8.76 5.11 -31.04
C LEU A 360 7.34 4.62 -31.34
N ASN A 361 6.50 5.37 -32.07
CA ASN A 361 5.14 4.97 -32.46
C ASN A 361 4.27 4.30 -31.35
N GLY A 362 4.43 4.75 -30.10
CA GLY A 362 3.71 4.22 -28.93
C GLY A 362 4.29 2.93 -28.31
N TRP A 363 5.39 2.39 -28.84
CA TRP A 363 6.08 1.21 -28.30
C TRP A 363 6.76 1.50 -26.96
N GLY A 364 6.64 0.55 -26.02
CA GLY A 364 7.34 0.58 -24.74
C GLY A 364 8.77 0.09 -24.87
N ILE A 365 9.70 1.00 -25.17
CA ILE A 365 11.13 0.68 -25.39
C ILE A 365 11.98 0.88 -24.12
N GLN A 366 12.83 -0.11 -23.86
CA GLN A 366 13.95 -0.05 -22.92
C GLN A 366 15.24 -0.48 -23.64
N VAL A 367 16.38 0.10 -23.26
CA VAL A 367 17.72 -0.27 -23.75
C VAL A 367 18.58 -0.56 -22.54
N ASP A 368 19.25 -1.72 -22.52
CA ASP A 368 20.22 -2.06 -21.49
C ASP A 368 21.53 -1.27 -21.69
N GLU A 369 21.95 -0.52 -20.67
CA GLU A 369 23.06 0.45 -20.77
C GLU A 369 24.42 -0.20 -21.06
N THR A 370 24.60 -1.47 -20.69
CA THR A 370 25.89 -2.18 -20.81
C THR A 370 25.99 -3.00 -22.10
N THR A 371 24.90 -3.69 -22.47
CA THR A 371 24.87 -4.64 -23.59
C THR A 371 24.20 -4.09 -24.85
N GLY A 372 23.52 -2.94 -24.74
CA GLY A 372 22.72 -2.35 -25.81
C GLY A 372 21.45 -3.13 -26.14
N LEU A 373 21.11 -4.19 -25.40
CA LEU A 373 19.94 -5.03 -25.65
C LEU A 373 18.66 -4.19 -25.58
N ILE A 374 17.91 -4.13 -26.68
CA ILE A 374 16.64 -3.41 -26.75
C ILE A 374 15.53 -4.38 -26.37
N THR A 375 14.73 -4.05 -25.36
CA THR A 375 13.47 -4.73 -25.06
C THR A 375 12.32 -3.83 -25.50
N ALA A 376 11.44 -4.36 -26.35
CA ALA A 376 10.38 -3.61 -27.01
C ALA A 376 9.01 -4.22 -26.73
N THR A 377 8.12 -3.44 -26.12
CA THR A 377 6.74 -3.83 -25.82
C THR A 377 5.80 -3.25 -26.87
N ALA A 378 5.01 -4.08 -27.55
CA ALA A 378 4.13 -3.62 -28.62
C ALA A 378 2.95 -2.80 -28.09
N PRO A 379 2.57 -1.68 -28.75
CA PRO A 379 1.33 -0.97 -28.45
C PRO A 379 0.10 -1.80 -28.86
N GLN A 380 -1.09 -1.33 -28.48
CA GLN A 380 -2.35 -1.93 -28.94
C GLN A 380 -2.69 -1.53 -30.39
N SER A 381 -2.16 -0.41 -30.88
CA SER A 381 -2.20 -0.06 -32.30
C SER A 381 -1.23 -0.94 -33.11
N ARG A 382 -1.55 -1.18 -34.38
CA ARG A 382 -0.81 -2.08 -35.28
C ARG A 382 -0.24 -1.37 -36.51
N GLU A 383 -0.39 -0.05 -36.60
CA GLU A 383 -0.23 0.68 -37.86
C GLU A 383 1.24 1.05 -38.19
N HIS A 384 2.09 1.22 -37.18
CA HIS A 384 3.44 1.78 -37.34
C HIS A 384 4.51 1.00 -36.56
N ARG A 385 5.72 0.95 -37.13
CA ARG A 385 6.92 0.31 -36.56
C ARG A 385 7.65 1.26 -35.61
N ALA A 386 8.42 0.72 -34.67
CA ALA A 386 9.36 1.53 -33.89
C ALA A 386 10.67 1.71 -34.67
N GLU A 387 11.14 2.95 -34.79
CA GLU A 387 12.48 3.32 -35.25
C GLU A 387 13.28 3.82 -34.05
N VAL A 388 14.13 2.93 -33.49
CA VAL A 388 14.80 3.13 -32.20
C VAL A 388 16.24 3.55 -32.43
N VAL A 389 16.55 4.82 -32.15
CA VAL A 389 17.91 5.36 -32.23
C VAL A 389 18.61 5.19 -30.89
N VAL A 390 19.68 4.40 -30.89
CA VAL A 390 20.55 4.18 -29.72
C VAL A 390 21.86 4.92 -29.94
N THR A 391 22.18 5.86 -29.05
CA THR A 391 23.49 6.50 -28.99
C THR A 391 24.45 5.64 -28.18
N VAL A 392 25.53 5.22 -28.82
CA VAL A 392 26.66 4.50 -28.21
C VAL A 392 27.72 5.53 -27.84
N SER A 393 28.11 5.59 -26.58
CA SER A 393 29.13 6.50 -26.04
C SER A 393 30.33 5.75 -25.51
N TYR A 394 31.54 6.19 -25.86
CA TYR A 394 32.80 5.53 -25.51
C TYR A 394 33.62 6.32 -24.48
N ALA A 395 34.60 5.65 -23.86
CA ALA A 395 35.47 6.24 -22.83
C ALA A 395 36.37 7.39 -23.35
N ASP A 396 36.69 7.43 -24.65
CA ASP A 396 37.41 8.55 -25.29
C ASP A 396 36.52 9.80 -25.50
N GLY A 397 35.23 9.72 -25.14
CA GLY A 397 34.24 10.77 -25.35
C GLY A 397 33.67 10.82 -26.77
N SER A 398 34.06 9.91 -27.66
CA SER A 398 33.42 9.75 -28.97
C SER A 398 32.05 9.09 -28.84
N GLN A 399 31.17 9.37 -29.81
CA GLN A 399 29.81 8.83 -29.85
C GLN A 399 29.39 8.50 -31.28
N GLN A 400 28.54 7.49 -31.43
CA GLN A 400 27.82 7.20 -32.67
C GLN A 400 26.34 6.87 -32.39
N SER A 401 25.50 6.86 -33.43
CA SER A 401 24.06 6.58 -33.29
C SER A 401 23.63 5.49 -34.25
N ASN A 402 23.04 4.42 -33.72
CA ASN A 402 22.59 3.25 -34.46
C ASN A 402 21.07 3.14 -34.43
N THR A 403 20.45 2.81 -35.57
CA THR A 403 19.00 2.64 -35.66
C THR A 403 18.63 1.16 -35.68
N ALA A 404 17.76 0.76 -34.77
CA ALA A 404 17.10 -0.54 -34.73
C ALA A 404 15.62 -0.41 -35.10
N PHE A 405 15.01 -1.50 -35.56
CA PHE A 405 13.62 -1.51 -36.00
C PHE A 405 12.83 -2.64 -35.33
N VAL A 406 11.60 -2.36 -34.93
CA VAL A 406 10.65 -3.36 -34.43
C VAL A 406 9.31 -3.20 -35.12
N ASP A 407 8.85 -4.26 -35.78
CA ASP A 407 7.63 -4.27 -36.57
C ASP A 407 6.43 -4.83 -35.78
N PRO A 408 5.20 -4.29 -35.94
CA PRO A 408 4.02 -4.85 -35.29
C PRO A 408 3.66 -6.21 -35.91
N GLN A 409 3.51 -7.24 -35.07
CA GLN A 409 3.02 -8.55 -35.54
C GLN A 409 1.49 -8.54 -35.59
N ALA A 410 0.92 -9.11 -36.66
CA ALA A 410 -0.51 -9.36 -36.73
C ALA A 410 -0.91 -10.43 -35.70
N ALA A 411 -1.80 -10.08 -34.77
CA ALA A 411 -2.46 -11.06 -33.91
C ALA A 411 -3.45 -11.91 -34.73
N THR A 412 -3.56 -13.21 -34.39
CA THR A 412 -4.68 -14.04 -34.82
C THR A 412 -5.99 -13.46 -34.30
N SER A 413 -7.02 -13.43 -35.13
CA SER A 413 -8.27 -12.72 -34.81
C SER A 413 -9.19 -13.49 -33.87
N MET A 414 -10.13 -12.80 -33.22
CA MET A 414 -11.21 -13.47 -32.49
C MET A 414 -12.05 -14.35 -33.41
N ALA A 415 -12.33 -13.90 -34.64
CA ALA A 415 -13.01 -14.69 -35.68
C ALA A 415 -12.28 -15.98 -36.10
N GLU A 416 -10.95 -16.01 -35.98
CA GLU A 416 -10.10 -17.16 -36.30
C GLU A 416 -9.94 -18.14 -35.12
N THR A 417 -10.10 -17.65 -33.89
CA THR A 417 -9.86 -18.40 -32.65
C THR A 417 -11.15 -18.85 -31.93
N ILE A 418 -12.30 -18.23 -32.22
CA ILE A 418 -13.62 -18.57 -31.66
C ILE A 418 -14.46 -19.28 -32.72
N PRO A 419 -14.59 -20.62 -32.68
CA PRO A 419 -15.32 -21.39 -33.68
C PRO A 419 -16.83 -21.28 -33.49
N VAL A 420 -17.44 -20.26 -34.09
CA VAL A 420 -18.90 -20.17 -34.25
C VAL A 420 -19.36 -21.22 -35.28
N LYS A 421 -20.52 -21.86 -35.04
CA LYS A 421 -21.01 -22.98 -35.84
C LYS A 421 -22.30 -22.64 -36.57
N ASP A 422 -22.45 -23.15 -37.78
CA ASP A 422 -23.71 -23.14 -38.54
C ASP A 422 -24.86 -23.74 -37.72
N ALA A 423 -26.06 -23.18 -37.90
CA ALA A 423 -27.26 -23.53 -37.14
C ALA A 423 -28.36 -24.09 -38.06
N LEU A 424 -29.25 -24.91 -37.48
CA LEU A 424 -30.40 -25.49 -38.17
C LEU A 424 -31.67 -25.17 -37.38
N VAL A 425 -32.61 -24.48 -38.00
CA VAL A 425 -33.91 -24.07 -37.42
C VAL A 425 -35.05 -24.65 -38.26
N THR A 426 -36.17 -24.95 -37.62
CA THR A 426 -37.38 -25.46 -38.27
C THR A 426 -38.57 -24.56 -37.94
N VAL A 427 -39.20 -23.97 -38.96
CA VAL A 427 -40.36 -23.07 -38.81
C VAL A 427 -41.56 -23.64 -39.56
N PRO A 428 -42.77 -23.66 -38.98
CA PRO A 428 -43.96 -24.07 -39.72
C PRO A 428 -44.37 -23.03 -40.77
N VAL A 429 -44.91 -23.50 -41.90
CA VAL A 429 -45.40 -22.61 -42.97
C VAL A 429 -46.49 -21.67 -42.45
N GLY A 430 -46.33 -20.36 -42.69
CA GLY A 430 -47.24 -19.30 -42.27
C GLY A 430 -47.08 -18.85 -40.82
N VAL A 431 -46.04 -19.29 -40.11
CA VAL A 431 -45.78 -18.94 -38.70
C VAL A 431 -44.56 -18.01 -38.59
N VAL A 432 -44.57 -17.17 -37.56
CA VAL A 432 -43.41 -16.39 -37.09
C VAL A 432 -42.71 -17.17 -35.99
N LEU A 433 -41.40 -17.38 -36.11
CA LEU A 433 -40.58 -18.05 -35.11
C LEU A 433 -39.37 -17.21 -34.73
N ASP A 434 -39.23 -16.92 -33.44
CA ASP A 434 -38.02 -16.38 -32.85
C ASP A 434 -37.13 -17.54 -32.37
N ALA A 435 -35.87 -17.56 -32.81
CA ALA A 435 -34.92 -18.62 -32.51
C ALA A 435 -33.56 -18.04 -32.09
N ASN A 436 -33.09 -18.38 -30.89
CA ASN A 436 -31.71 -18.15 -30.51
C ASN A 436 -30.80 -19.19 -31.19
N VAL A 437 -29.95 -18.72 -32.10
CA VAL A 437 -29.12 -19.56 -32.98
C VAL A 437 -27.62 -19.41 -32.73
N VAL A 438 -27.19 -18.52 -31.82
CA VAL A 438 -25.78 -18.25 -31.53
C VAL A 438 -25.44 -18.64 -30.08
N PRO A 439 -24.35 -19.38 -29.81
CA PRO A 439 -23.91 -19.65 -28.45
C PRO A 439 -23.43 -18.36 -27.74
N ALA A 440 -23.18 -18.44 -26.43
CA ALA A 440 -22.60 -17.33 -25.68
C ALA A 440 -21.21 -16.93 -26.25
N LEU A 441 -21.15 -15.72 -26.84
CA LEU A 441 -19.94 -15.08 -27.35
C LEU A 441 -19.47 -13.97 -26.39
N PRO A 442 -18.24 -13.43 -26.54
CA PRO A 442 -17.72 -12.40 -25.64
C PRO A 442 -18.54 -11.10 -25.65
N ASP A 443 -18.61 -10.45 -24.48
CA ASP A 443 -19.32 -9.18 -24.30
C ASP A 443 -18.87 -8.12 -25.33
N GLY A 444 -19.83 -7.45 -25.95
CA GLY A 444 -19.59 -6.48 -27.03
C GLY A 444 -19.52 -7.08 -28.44
N THR A 445 -19.67 -8.40 -28.60
CA THR A 445 -19.99 -9.00 -29.90
C THR A 445 -21.35 -8.49 -30.39
N THR A 446 -21.47 -8.19 -31.69
CA THR A 446 -22.75 -7.75 -32.30
C THR A 446 -23.07 -8.52 -33.57
N PHE A 447 -24.36 -8.50 -33.94
CA PHE A 447 -24.91 -9.29 -35.03
C PHE A 447 -25.50 -8.42 -36.15
N ASP A 448 -25.49 -8.95 -37.37
CA ASP A 448 -26.13 -8.36 -38.55
C ASP A 448 -26.57 -9.45 -39.53
N ILE A 449 -27.53 -9.15 -40.41
CA ILE A 449 -27.84 -10.02 -41.53
C ILE A 449 -26.91 -9.68 -42.70
N GLY A 450 -26.29 -10.71 -43.28
CA GLY A 450 -25.47 -10.60 -44.48
C GLY A 450 -26.31 -10.32 -45.73
N ALA A 451 -25.72 -10.48 -46.92
CA ALA A 451 -26.46 -10.27 -48.17
C ALA A 451 -27.55 -11.34 -48.36
N PHE A 452 -28.77 -11.03 -47.91
CA PHE A 452 -29.93 -11.92 -47.92
C PHE A 452 -31.15 -11.23 -48.54
N SER A 453 -31.90 -11.95 -49.38
CA SER A 453 -33.15 -11.49 -50.00
C SER A 453 -33.89 -12.68 -50.62
N ASP A 454 -35.12 -12.94 -50.17
CA ASP A 454 -36.04 -13.93 -50.74
C ASP A 454 -37.45 -13.33 -50.84
N GLU A 455 -38.30 -13.83 -51.75
CA GLU A 455 -39.67 -13.34 -51.93
C GLU A 455 -40.73 -14.06 -51.06
N ASN A 456 -40.34 -15.16 -50.41
CA ASN A 456 -41.20 -16.05 -49.62
C ASN A 456 -40.72 -16.24 -48.18
N TRP A 457 -39.50 -15.81 -47.87
CA TRP A 457 -38.91 -15.83 -46.53
C TRP A 457 -38.47 -14.41 -46.13
N SER A 458 -38.94 -13.94 -44.97
CA SER A 458 -38.47 -12.69 -44.35
C SER A 458 -37.79 -13.02 -43.03
N VAL A 459 -36.64 -12.39 -42.77
CA VAL A 459 -35.77 -12.70 -41.64
C VAL A 459 -35.20 -11.41 -41.06
N ASP A 460 -35.13 -11.33 -39.74
CA ASP A 460 -34.51 -10.24 -38.97
C ASP A 460 -33.57 -10.84 -37.89
N VAL A 461 -32.61 -10.07 -37.39
CA VAL A 461 -31.72 -10.49 -36.29
C VAL A 461 -31.57 -9.40 -35.24
N ASN A 462 -31.69 -9.78 -33.97
CA ASN A 462 -31.39 -8.91 -32.86
C ASN A 462 -29.87 -8.67 -32.78
N LYS A 463 -29.46 -7.41 -33.04
CA LYS A 463 -28.07 -6.96 -33.08
C LYS A 463 -27.27 -7.25 -31.81
N ASP A 464 -27.92 -7.33 -30.65
CA ASP A 464 -27.27 -7.48 -29.35
C ASP A 464 -27.33 -8.94 -28.84
N THR A 465 -28.33 -9.73 -29.23
CA THR A 465 -28.54 -11.09 -28.70
C THR A 465 -28.29 -12.23 -29.69
N GLY A 466 -28.27 -11.97 -30.99
CA GLY A 466 -28.13 -13.00 -32.03
C GLY A 466 -29.39 -13.86 -32.22
N GLU A 467 -30.51 -13.45 -31.63
CA GLU A 467 -31.83 -14.05 -31.83
C GLU A 467 -32.35 -13.70 -33.22
N VAL A 468 -32.74 -14.72 -33.99
CA VAL A 468 -33.20 -14.59 -35.38
C VAL A 468 -34.72 -14.83 -35.43
N THR A 469 -35.44 -13.85 -35.96
CA THR A 469 -36.88 -13.94 -36.23
C THR A 469 -37.08 -14.35 -37.69
N VAL A 470 -37.84 -15.42 -37.95
CA VAL A 470 -38.18 -15.89 -39.31
C VAL A 470 -39.68 -15.85 -39.55
N VAL A 471 -40.09 -15.38 -40.72
CA VAL A 471 -41.47 -15.35 -41.22
C VAL A 471 -41.53 -16.05 -42.58
N THR A 472 -42.48 -16.97 -42.75
CA THR A 472 -42.74 -17.67 -44.02
C THR A 472 -44.06 -17.25 -44.65
N THR A 473 -44.13 -17.20 -45.99
CA THR A 473 -45.39 -17.01 -46.72
C THR A 473 -46.16 -18.33 -46.91
N ASP A 474 -47.43 -18.22 -47.29
CA ASP A 474 -48.32 -19.35 -47.62
C ASP A 474 -47.92 -20.13 -48.89
N LYS A 475 -47.00 -19.58 -49.68
CA LYS A 475 -46.40 -20.26 -50.85
C LYS A 475 -45.32 -21.27 -50.49
N VAL A 476 -44.68 -21.13 -49.31
CA VAL A 476 -43.57 -22.00 -48.88
C VAL A 476 -44.10 -23.42 -48.66
N GLN A 477 -43.43 -24.42 -49.25
CA GLN A 477 -43.84 -25.81 -49.11
C GLN A 477 -43.08 -26.49 -47.96
N PRO A 478 -43.69 -27.48 -47.28
CA PRO A 478 -42.98 -28.24 -46.26
C PRO A 478 -41.76 -28.97 -46.85
N ASN A 479 -40.63 -28.87 -46.14
CA ASN A 479 -39.26 -29.24 -46.52
C ASN A 479 -38.53 -28.26 -47.47
N ASP A 480 -39.15 -27.15 -47.89
CA ASP A 480 -38.38 -26.03 -48.50
C ASP A 480 -37.34 -25.51 -47.50
N GLN A 481 -36.21 -25.03 -48.01
CA GLN A 481 -35.09 -24.59 -47.19
C GLN A 481 -34.53 -23.25 -47.69
N VAL A 482 -34.09 -22.43 -46.75
CA VAL A 482 -33.37 -21.18 -47.04
C VAL A 482 -32.14 -21.10 -46.13
N VAL A 483 -31.06 -20.48 -46.62
CA VAL A 483 -29.82 -20.27 -45.86
C VAL A 483 -29.64 -18.77 -45.63
N VAL A 484 -29.61 -18.38 -44.36
CA VAL A 484 -29.45 -16.99 -43.93
C VAL A 484 -28.01 -16.79 -43.45
N PRO A 485 -27.20 -15.94 -44.09
CA PRO A 485 -25.89 -15.55 -43.58
C PRO A 485 -26.07 -14.55 -42.42
N VAL A 486 -25.67 -14.92 -41.21
CA VAL A 486 -25.59 -14.03 -40.05
C VAL A 486 -24.14 -13.60 -39.86
N VAL A 487 -23.88 -12.30 -39.92
CA VAL A 487 -22.56 -11.70 -39.67
C VAL A 487 -22.39 -11.50 -38.18
N VAL A 488 -21.27 -12.01 -37.64
CA VAL A 488 -20.88 -11.90 -36.25
C VAL A 488 -19.65 -11.01 -36.17
N LYS A 489 -19.75 -9.87 -35.47
CA LYS A 489 -18.69 -8.87 -35.34
C LYS A 489 -18.15 -8.87 -33.91
N PHE A 490 -16.87 -9.17 -33.73
CA PHE A 490 -16.22 -9.30 -32.42
C PHE A 490 -15.67 -7.97 -31.89
N PRO A 491 -15.42 -7.87 -30.56
CA PRO A 491 -14.83 -6.68 -29.95
C PRO A 491 -13.45 -6.26 -30.47
N ASP A 492 -12.67 -7.16 -31.10
CA ASP A 492 -11.39 -6.84 -31.75
C ASP A 492 -11.55 -6.24 -33.17
N GLY A 493 -12.79 -6.06 -33.63
CA GLY A 493 -13.11 -5.60 -34.99
C GLY A 493 -13.05 -6.68 -36.07
N SER A 494 -12.79 -7.95 -35.71
CA SER A 494 -12.86 -9.06 -36.65
C SER A 494 -14.31 -9.52 -36.88
N GLU A 495 -14.59 -10.05 -38.06
CA GLU A 495 -15.93 -10.51 -38.44
C GLU A 495 -15.88 -11.95 -38.97
N THR A 496 -16.91 -12.74 -38.68
CA THR A 496 -17.17 -14.05 -39.30
C THR A 496 -18.61 -14.15 -39.77
N THR A 497 -18.94 -15.16 -40.58
CA THR A 497 -20.30 -15.41 -41.07
C THR A 497 -20.74 -16.83 -40.71
N VAL A 498 -21.92 -16.92 -40.10
CA VAL A 498 -22.58 -18.17 -39.70
C VAL A 498 -23.74 -18.42 -40.66
N ASN A 499 -23.89 -19.65 -41.15
CA ASN A 499 -25.02 -20.03 -41.98
C ASN A 499 -26.14 -20.59 -41.09
N VAL A 500 -27.24 -19.87 -40.99
CA VAL A 500 -28.47 -20.36 -40.35
C VAL A 500 -29.34 -20.98 -41.44
N THR A 501 -29.39 -22.31 -41.48
CA THR A 501 -30.30 -23.03 -42.38
C THR A 501 -31.67 -23.11 -41.74
N VAL A 502 -32.70 -22.59 -42.41
CA VAL A 502 -34.09 -22.68 -41.95
C VAL A 502 -34.87 -23.62 -42.85
N VAL A 503 -35.61 -24.55 -42.25
CA VAL A 503 -36.39 -25.58 -42.95
C VAL A 503 -37.87 -25.42 -42.64
N ALA A 504 -38.71 -25.37 -43.68
CA ALA A 504 -40.15 -25.27 -43.55
C ALA A 504 -40.77 -26.60 -43.08
N THR A 505 -41.65 -26.56 -42.07
CA THR A 505 -42.35 -27.76 -41.57
C THR A 505 -43.86 -27.66 -41.78
N LYS A 506 -44.55 -28.80 -41.68
CA LYS A 506 -46.03 -28.87 -41.80
C LYS A 506 -46.66 -28.28 -40.54
N PRO A 507 -47.39 -27.14 -40.60
CA PRO A 507 -48.05 -26.59 -39.42
C PRO A 507 -49.09 -27.56 -38.86
N GLN A 508 -49.24 -27.60 -37.54
CA GLN A 508 -50.10 -28.54 -36.84
C GLN A 508 -51.59 -28.40 -37.23
N THR A 509 -52.03 -27.22 -37.67
CA THR A 509 -53.32 -26.97 -38.34
C THR A 509 -53.57 -27.81 -39.62
N THR A 510 -52.53 -28.35 -40.25
CA THR A 510 -52.66 -29.28 -41.39
C THR A 510 -52.59 -30.75 -40.98
N GLN A 511 -52.22 -31.03 -39.73
CA GLN A 511 -52.08 -32.37 -39.15
C GLN A 511 -53.27 -32.74 -38.24
N HIS A 512 -54.00 -31.74 -37.76
CA HIS A 512 -55.15 -31.86 -36.88
C HIS A 512 -56.33 -31.06 -37.46
N GLN A 513 -57.55 -31.55 -37.28
CA GLN A 513 -58.78 -30.84 -37.66
C GLN A 513 -59.83 -31.06 -36.56
N PRO A 514 -59.74 -30.33 -35.43
CA PRO A 514 -60.67 -30.45 -34.31
C PRO A 514 -62.08 -29.99 -34.69
N VAL A 515 -63.06 -30.90 -34.57
CA VAL A 515 -64.49 -30.65 -34.86
C VAL A 515 -65.30 -30.75 -33.57
N TYR A 516 -66.24 -29.81 -33.37
CA TYR A 516 -67.19 -29.85 -32.24
C TYR A 516 -68.42 -30.69 -32.56
N VAL A 517 -68.81 -31.55 -31.61
CA VAL A 517 -70.12 -32.19 -31.61
C VAL A 517 -71.20 -31.12 -31.44
N ALA A 518 -72.17 -31.09 -32.35
CA ALA A 518 -73.23 -30.09 -32.32
C ALA A 518 -74.29 -30.41 -31.25
N SER A 519 -74.53 -29.46 -30.34
CA SER A 519 -75.47 -29.63 -29.22
C SER A 519 -76.81 -28.89 -29.45
N LYS A 520 -77.84 -29.31 -28.72
CA LYS A 520 -79.12 -28.58 -28.62
C LYS A 520 -79.32 -28.02 -27.20
N VAL A 521 -80.08 -26.94 -27.07
CA VAL A 521 -80.40 -26.31 -25.78
C VAL A 521 -81.76 -25.61 -25.84
N ALA A 522 -82.59 -25.70 -24.79
CA ALA A 522 -83.83 -24.92 -24.73
C ALA A 522 -83.57 -23.49 -24.19
N PRO A 523 -84.43 -22.50 -24.50
CA PRO A 523 -84.29 -21.14 -23.96
C PRO A 523 -84.22 -21.13 -22.43
N GLY A 524 -83.16 -20.51 -21.87
CA GLY A 524 -82.89 -20.45 -20.43
C GLY A 524 -81.96 -21.55 -19.90
N GLU A 525 -81.87 -22.69 -20.58
CA GLU A 525 -81.07 -23.85 -20.18
C GLU A 525 -79.58 -23.70 -20.54
N ARG A 526 -78.77 -24.67 -20.06
CA ARG A 526 -77.34 -24.79 -20.36
C ARG A 526 -77.05 -26.12 -21.05
N THR A 527 -76.09 -26.11 -21.95
CA THR A 527 -75.50 -27.29 -22.57
C THR A 527 -73.99 -27.12 -22.68
N SER A 528 -73.26 -28.19 -22.95
CA SER A 528 -71.83 -28.13 -23.28
C SER A 528 -71.59 -28.72 -24.67
N LEU A 529 -70.58 -28.20 -25.35
CA LEU A 529 -70.06 -28.71 -26.60
C LEU A 529 -68.63 -29.19 -26.34
N GLN A 530 -68.30 -30.37 -26.87
CA GLN A 530 -66.98 -30.99 -26.76
C GLN A 530 -66.48 -31.30 -28.17
N LEU A 531 -65.16 -31.44 -28.30
CA LEU A 531 -64.56 -31.95 -29.52
C LEU A 531 -64.95 -33.43 -29.72
N GLU A 532 -65.26 -33.82 -30.95
CA GLU A 532 -65.60 -35.19 -31.33
C GLU A 532 -64.43 -36.15 -31.07
N VAL A 533 -63.20 -35.66 -31.25
CA VAL A 533 -61.97 -36.30 -30.80
C VAL A 533 -61.11 -35.24 -30.09
N PRO A 534 -60.85 -35.36 -28.77
CA PRO A 534 -59.89 -34.50 -28.07
C PRO A 534 -58.47 -34.68 -28.61
N LEU A 535 -57.71 -33.59 -28.73
CA LEU A 535 -56.29 -33.64 -29.13
C LEU A 535 -55.41 -34.21 -27.99
N ASP A 536 -54.32 -34.90 -28.33
CA ASP A 536 -53.31 -35.35 -27.33
C ASP A 536 -52.68 -34.11 -26.66
N LYS A 537 -52.54 -34.12 -25.34
CA LYS A 537 -51.90 -33.02 -24.58
C LYS A 537 -50.50 -32.65 -25.10
N LYS A 538 -49.78 -33.58 -25.75
CA LYS A 538 -48.48 -33.32 -26.40
C LYS A 538 -48.56 -32.35 -27.58
N VAL A 539 -49.74 -32.15 -28.17
CA VAL A 539 -49.98 -31.15 -29.23
C VAL A 539 -49.93 -29.72 -28.66
N GLY A 540 -50.11 -29.57 -27.34
CA GLY A 540 -50.06 -28.27 -26.65
C GLY A 540 -51.06 -27.24 -27.16
N ALA A 541 -52.14 -27.68 -27.80
CA ALA A 541 -53.17 -26.81 -28.34
C ALA A 541 -53.92 -26.06 -27.24
N THR A 542 -54.20 -24.79 -27.47
CA THR A 542 -54.98 -23.90 -26.60
C THR A 542 -56.17 -23.32 -27.35
N TYR A 543 -57.26 -23.05 -26.64
CA TYR A 543 -58.56 -22.72 -27.22
C TYR A 543 -59.09 -21.38 -26.70
N SER A 544 -59.70 -20.58 -27.58
CA SER A 544 -60.36 -19.33 -27.18
C SER A 544 -61.58 -19.00 -28.04
N LEU A 545 -62.58 -18.31 -27.47
CA LEU A 545 -63.76 -17.86 -28.21
C LEU A 545 -63.44 -16.58 -28.98
N ALA A 546 -63.37 -16.66 -30.31
CA ALA A 546 -63.17 -15.53 -31.20
C ALA A 546 -64.41 -14.61 -31.32
N GLY A 547 -65.53 -15.03 -30.71
CA GLY A 547 -66.79 -14.28 -30.68
C GLY A 547 -67.91 -15.07 -30.02
N ASN A 548 -69.02 -14.40 -29.70
CA ASN A 548 -70.23 -15.01 -29.13
C ASN A 548 -71.45 -14.72 -30.03
N ALA A 549 -72.49 -15.55 -29.94
CA ALA A 549 -73.65 -15.51 -30.81
C ALA A 549 -74.92 -14.97 -30.13
N ALA A 550 -75.77 -14.28 -30.89
CA ALA A 550 -76.93 -13.56 -30.36
C ALA A 550 -77.98 -14.48 -29.70
N GLY A 551 -78.30 -14.18 -28.43
CA GLY A 551 -79.20 -14.96 -27.56
C GLY A 551 -78.52 -16.06 -26.75
N LEU A 552 -77.17 -16.12 -26.76
CA LEU A 552 -76.37 -17.08 -26.02
C LEU A 552 -75.30 -16.39 -25.17
N LYS A 553 -74.85 -17.08 -24.12
CA LYS A 553 -73.64 -16.76 -23.36
C LYS A 553 -72.76 -18.00 -23.38
N ALA A 554 -71.54 -17.88 -23.88
CA ALA A 554 -70.61 -18.98 -24.04
C ALA A 554 -69.29 -18.67 -23.32
N GLU A 555 -68.78 -19.68 -22.62
CA GLU A 555 -67.46 -19.71 -21.98
C GLU A 555 -66.73 -20.97 -22.48
N ILE A 556 -65.40 -20.91 -22.61
CA ILE A 556 -64.58 -22.02 -23.11
C ILE A 556 -63.43 -22.30 -22.15
N ASP A 557 -63.19 -23.58 -21.89
CA ASP A 557 -61.99 -24.05 -21.19
C ASP A 557 -60.79 -24.04 -22.14
N SER A 558 -59.73 -23.31 -21.79
CA SER A 558 -58.61 -23.01 -22.70
C SER A 558 -57.63 -24.16 -22.92
N GLU A 559 -57.66 -25.23 -22.10
CA GLU A 559 -56.81 -26.43 -22.28
C GLU A 559 -57.54 -27.57 -22.97
N THR A 560 -58.84 -27.73 -22.72
CA THR A 560 -59.65 -28.86 -23.21
C THR A 560 -60.57 -28.50 -24.37
N GLY A 561 -60.79 -27.22 -24.62
CA GLY A 561 -61.71 -26.72 -25.64
C GLY A 561 -63.20 -26.90 -25.27
N VAL A 562 -63.54 -27.39 -24.08
CA VAL A 562 -64.94 -27.60 -23.69
C VAL A 562 -65.66 -26.25 -23.60
N ILE A 563 -66.67 -26.05 -24.45
CA ILE A 563 -67.51 -24.85 -24.44
C ILE A 563 -68.73 -25.13 -23.57
N THR A 564 -69.02 -24.26 -22.61
CA THR A 564 -70.30 -24.25 -21.89
C THR A 564 -71.15 -23.10 -22.40
N VAL A 565 -72.38 -23.39 -22.81
CA VAL A 565 -73.29 -22.45 -23.47
C VAL A 565 -74.61 -22.38 -22.69
N GLN A 566 -74.99 -21.17 -22.27
CA GLN A 566 -76.33 -20.87 -21.80
C GLN A 566 -77.13 -20.16 -22.91
N ALA A 567 -78.38 -20.58 -23.13
CA ALA A 567 -79.32 -19.81 -23.92
C ALA A 567 -80.07 -18.81 -23.03
N ASP A 568 -80.28 -17.58 -23.51
CA ASP A 568 -81.15 -16.62 -22.82
C ASP A 568 -82.60 -17.14 -22.81
N ALA A 569 -83.36 -16.85 -21.75
CA ALA A 569 -84.74 -17.35 -21.58
C ALA A 569 -85.73 -16.92 -22.69
N GLY A 570 -85.39 -15.88 -23.45
CA GLY A 570 -86.14 -15.41 -24.62
C GLY A 570 -85.47 -15.72 -25.98
N ALA A 571 -84.48 -16.62 -26.01
CA ALA A 571 -83.75 -16.95 -27.23
C ALA A 571 -84.68 -17.55 -28.30
N LYS A 572 -84.71 -16.93 -29.49
CA LYS A 572 -85.50 -17.43 -30.63
C LYS A 572 -84.89 -18.73 -31.17
N PRO A 573 -85.69 -19.77 -31.47
CA PRO A 573 -85.21 -21.04 -32.01
C PRO A 573 -84.34 -20.92 -33.27
N GLY A 574 -83.55 -21.96 -33.51
CA GLY A 574 -82.66 -22.09 -34.66
C GLY A 574 -81.17 -22.11 -34.29
N THR A 575 -80.35 -22.44 -35.29
CA THR A 575 -78.91 -22.63 -35.12
C THR A 575 -78.17 -21.33 -34.83
N ARG A 576 -77.08 -21.44 -34.06
CA ARG A 576 -76.05 -20.42 -33.84
C ARG A 576 -74.67 -21.06 -34.03
N VAL A 577 -73.68 -20.23 -34.35
CA VAL A 577 -72.29 -20.64 -34.53
C VAL A 577 -71.41 -19.80 -33.62
N LEU A 578 -70.55 -20.46 -32.85
CA LEU A 578 -69.51 -19.85 -32.02
C LEU A 578 -68.16 -20.10 -32.73
N PRO A 579 -67.45 -19.05 -33.17
CA PRO A 579 -66.11 -19.20 -33.73
C PRO A 579 -65.10 -19.41 -32.60
N VAL A 580 -64.23 -20.42 -32.75
CA VAL A 580 -63.20 -20.77 -31.78
C VAL A 580 -61.85 -20.72 -32.47
N ASP A 581 -60.90 -20.00 -31.89
CA ASP A 581 -59.50 -20.04 -32.31
C ASP A 581 -58.77 -21.16 -31.57
N VAL A 582 -58.06 -21.99 -32.33
CA VAL A 582 -57.19 -23.06 -31.83
C VAL A 582 -55.76 -22.66 -32.15
N ARG A 583 -54.92 -22.48 -31.12
CA ARG A 583 -53.49 -22.17 -31.27
C ARG A 583 -52.65 -23.35 -30.82
N TYR A 584 -51.80 -23.83 -31.71
CA TYR A 584 -50.95 -25.00 -31.56
C TYR A 584 -49.59 -24.67 -30.91
N ALA A 585 -48.89 -25.69 -30.39
CA ALA A 585 -47.59 -25.53 -29.76
C ALA A 585 -46.49 -25.10 -30.75
N ASP A 586 -46.64 -25.43 -32.02
CA ASP A 586 -45.77 -24.95 -33.10
C ASP A 586 -46.03 -23.48 -33.50
N GLY A 587 -47.00 -22.81 -32.86
CA GLY A 587 -47.38 -21.43 -33.12
C GLY A 587 -48.45 -21.26 -34.20
N SER A 588 -48.81 -22.31 -34.95
CA SER A 588 -49.87 -22.25 -35.96
C SER A 588 -51.26 -22.04 -35.34
N VAL A 589 -52.17 -21.38 -36.07
CA VAL A 589 -53.51 -21.02 -35.59
C VAL A 589 -54.56 -21.30 -36.66
N GLU A 590 -55.70 -21.88 -36.26
CA GLU A 590 -56.89 -21.99 -37.10
C GLU A 590 -58.14 -21.49 -36.38
N ARG A 591 -59.22 -21.23 -37.14
CA ARG A 591 -60.53 -20.80 -36.62
C ARG A 591 -61.61 -21.81 -37.00
N ILE A 592 -62.04 -22.62 -36.04
CA ILE A 592 -63.10 -23.63 -36.19
C ILE A 592 -64.47 -23.09 -35.74
N GLN A 593 -65.52 -23.88 -35.98
CA GLN A 593 -66.91 -23.48 -35.72
C GLN A 593 -67.64 -24.49 -34.83
N ALA A 594 -68.03 -24.07 -33.62
CA ALA A 594 -68.93 -24.85 -32.77
C ALA A 594 -70.39 -24.50 -33.07
N ARG A 595 -71.26 -25.50 -33.23
CA ARG A 595 -72.67 -25.32 -33.63
C ARG A 595 -73.64 -25.72 -32.54
N VAL A 596 -74.56 -24.82 -32.19
CA VAL A 596 -75.59 -25.08 -31.19
C VAL A 596 -76.97 -24.67 -31.71
N GLU A 597 -77.99 -25.49 -31.46
CA GLU A 597 -79.36 -25.24 -31.89
C GLU A 597 -80.25 -24.88 -30.70
N VAL A 598 -80.83 -23.69 -30.71
CA VAL A 598 -81.88 -23.31 -29.75
C VAL A 598 -83.17 -23.97 -30.18
N THR A 599 -83.77 -24.79 -29.31
CA THR A 599 -84.98 -25.57 -29.64
C THR A 599 -86.26 -24.75 -29.47
N GLY A 600 -87.33 -25.17 -30.16
CA GLY A 600 -88.66 -24.61 -29.98
C GLY A 600 -89.41 -25.27 -28.81
N THR A 601 -90.15 -24.48 -28.03
CA THR A 601 -91.07 -24.99 -27.00
C THR A 601 -92.19 -25.80 -27.64
N GLY A 602 -92.20 -27.12 -27.41
CA GLY A 602 -93.05 -28.06 -28.14
C GLY A 602 -94.52 -28.07 -27.71
N VAL A 603 -95.41 -28.18 -28.70
CA VAL A 603 -96.82 -28.60 -28.55
C VAL A 603 -97.11 -29.58 -29.70
N THR A 604 -97.88 -30.65 -29.42
CA THR A 604 -98.09 -31.77 -30.34
C THR A 604 -99.35 -31.62 -31.22
N ALA A 605 -99.21 -31.93 -32.52
CA ALA A 605 -100.32 -32.28 -33.41
C ALA A 605 -99.81 -33.11 -34.62
N ASN A 606 -100.62 -34.06 -35.07
CA ASN A 606 -100.44 -34.89 -36.28
C ASN A 606 -101.73 -34.74 -37.12
N PRO A 607 -101.67 -34.60 -38.46
CA PRO A 607 -101.87 -35.79 -39.29
C PRO A 607 -101.04 -35.89 -40.58
N ALA A 608 -100.68 -37.13 -40.92
CA ALA A 608 -100.81 -37.86 -42.20
C ALA A 608 -101.49 -37.17 -43.43
N CYS A 609 -101.37 -37.62 -44.68
CA CYS A 609 -100.47 -38.52 -45.46
C CYS A 609 -100.95 -38.50 -46.95
N ASP A 610 -100.03 -38.63 -47.93
CA ASP A 610 -100.17 -39.05 -49.36
C ASP A 610 -99.09 -38.28 -50.18
N ASP A 611 -98.20 -38.82 -51.02
CA ASP A 611 -97.96 -40.14 -51.68
C ASP A 611 -98.40 -40.27 -53.17
N GLY A 612 -97.59 -41.00 -53.96
CA GLY A 612 -97.70 -41.22 -55.41
C GLY A 612 -97.22 -40.05 -56.30
N SER A 613 -96.93 -40.22 -57.60
CA SER A 613 -96.72 -41.39 -58.48
C SER A 613 -96.38 -40.84 -59.90
N SER A 614 -95.49 -41.37 -60.75
CA SER A 614 -94.46 -42.45 -60.74
C SER A 614 -93.37 -42.01 -61.77
N ASN A 615 -92.63 -42.76 -62.62
CA ASN A 615 -92.47 -44.17 -63.05
C ASN A 615 -91.06 -44.25 -63.72
N SER A 616 -90.17 -45.21 -63.45
CA SER A 616 -90.13 -46.63 -63.88
C SER A 616 -89.67 -46.91 -65.33
N SER A 617 -88.59 -47.69 -65.47
CA SER A 617 -88.38 -48.71 -66.52
C SER A 617 -87.27 -49.69 -66.07
N THR A 618 -87.51 -50.99 -66.20
CA THR A 618 -86.70 -52.09 -65.63
C THR A 618 -85.86 -52.84 -66.69
N SER A 619 -84.89 -53.68 -66.33
CA SER A 619 -85.13 -55.13 -66.08
C SER A 619 -83.91 -55.89 -65.51
N ASN A 620 -84.12 -56.58 -64.38
CA ASN A 620 -83.71 -57.94 -63.92
C ASN A 620 -82.45 -58.62 -64.54
N ILE A 621 -81.70 -59.49 -63.83
CA ILE A 621 -82.10 -60.69 -63.05
C ILE A 621 -81.10 -61.01 -61.90
N SER A 622 -81.63 -61.51 -60.77
CA SER A 622 -81.08 -62.35 -59.66
C SER A 622 -79.56 -62.40 -59.35
N SER A 623 -79.08 -62.50 -58.09
CA SER A 623 -79.65 -62.42 -56.72
C SER A 623 -78.45 -62.35 -55.71
N THR A 624 -78.46 -62.55 -54.36
CA THR A 624 -79.35 -63.20 -53.37
C THR A 624 -79.01 -62.74 -51.93
N SER A 625 -79.80 -63.19 -50.93
CA SER A 625 -79.51 -63.42 -49.48
C SER A 625 -78.17 -62.99 -48.83
N SER A 626 -78.13 -62.47 -47.60
CA SER A 626 -79.21 -62.19 -46.61
C SER A 626 -78.71 -61.43 -45.36
N GLU A 627 -79.61 -60.66 -44.73
CA GLU A 627 -79.70 -60.32 -43.26
C GLU A 627 -78.52 -59.54 -42.61
N SER A 628 -78.68 -58.35 -41.99
CA SER A 628 -79.56 -57.83 -40.90
C SER A 628 -79.07 -58.22 -39.48
N CYS A 629 -79.29 -57.48 -38.38
CA CYS A 629 -79.63 -56.07 -38.08
C CYS A 629 -79.56 -55.88 -36.53
N ASN A 630 -79.83 -54.66 -36.02
CA ASN A 630 -80.02 -54.28 -34.60
C ASN A 630 -78.74 -54.30 -33.73
N THR A 631 -78.33 -53.26 -33.00
CA THR A 631 -78.97 -52.23 -32.13
C THR A 631 -79.27 -52.67 -30.68
N GLY A 632 -78.77 -51.88 -29.73
CA GLY A 632 -78.99 -51.99 -28.28
C GLY A 632 -78.49 -50.72 -27.59
N SER A 633 -79.19 -50.22 -26.55
CA SER A 633 -79.01 -48.86 -26.02
C SER A 633 -79.37 -48.73 -24.53
N SER A 634 -78.55 -47.99 -23.78
CA SER A 634 -78.90 -47.14 -22.61
C SER A 634 -77.61 -46.45 -22.10
N THR A 635 -77.54 -45.15 -21.74
CA THR A 635 -78.22 -44.40 -20.64
C THR A 635 -77.89 -44.95 -19.24
N GLY A 636 -77.41 -44.19 -18.25
CA GLY A 636 -77.04 -42.77 -18.12
C GLY A 636 -76.95 -42.37 -16.63
N GLY A 637 -76.42 -41.20 -16.27
CA GLY A 637 -76.37 -40.73 -14.87
C GLY A 637 -75.59 -39.43 -14.63
N VAL A 638 -76.01 -38.62 -13.64
CA VAL A 638 -75.47 -37.27 -13.36
C VAL A 638 -75.24 -37.07 -11.85
N ILE A 639 -74.13 -36.41 -11.48
CA ILE A 639 -73.90 -35.79 -10.16
C ILE A 639 -73.26 -34.41 -10.40
N ALA A 640 -73.58 -33.42 -9.57
CA ALA A 640 -73.01 -32.07 -9.62
C ALA A 640 -72.52 -31.61 -8.24
N ILE A 641 -71.37 -30.92 -8.20
CA ILE A 641 -70.82 -30.18 -7.05
C ILE A 641 -70.27 -28.84 -7.57
N ILE A 642 -70.25 -27.80 -6.73
CA ILE A 642 -69.90 -26.42 -7.09
C ILE A 642 -68.67 -25.95 -6.30
N LEU A 643 -67.94 -24.98 -6.87
CA LEU A 643 -66.96 -24.03 -6.28
C LEU A 643 -65.48 -24.29 -6.62
N GLY A 644 -64.90 -23.29 -7.29
CA GLY A 644 -63.48 -23.10 -7.56
C GLY A 644 -63.30 -21.73 -8.22
N VAL A 645 -62.55 -20.83 -7.59
CA VAL A 645 -62.39 -19.41 -7.98
C VAL A 645 -60.90 -19.08 -8.07
N LEU A 646 -60.53 -18.12 -8.93
CA LEU A 646 -59.20 -17.61 -9.27
C LEU A 646 -58.41 -18.39 -10.35
N ALA A 647 -58.44 -17.84 -11.57
CA ALA A 647 -57.25 -17.53 -12.34
C ALA A 647 -57.41 -16.09 -12.88
N VAL A 648 -56.35 -15.27 -12.84
CA VAL A 648 -56.43 -13.82 -13.08
C VAL A 648 -55.33 -13.39 -14.04
N ILE A 649 -55.72 -12.68 -15.11
CA ILE A 649 -54.88 -11.93 -16.08
C ILE A 649 -53.78 -12.76 -16.78
N GLY A 650 -53.99 -13.02 -18.07
CA GLY A 650 -52.99 -13.70 -18.92
C GLY A 650 -53.16 -13.48 -20.43
N GLY A 651 -53.80 -12.39 -20.88
CA GLY A 651 -54.20 -12.24 -22.30
C GLY A 651 -54.29 -10.82 -22.88
N ALA A 652 -53.71 -9.81 -22.23
CA ALA A 652 -53.83 -8.40 -22.68
C ALA A 652 -52.59 -7.52 -22.45
N ALA A 653 -51.45 -8.11 -22.06
CA ALA A 653 -50.28 -7.35 -21.56
C ALA A 653 -48.93 -7.73 -22.20
N TRP A 654 -48.93 -8.50 -23.31
CA TRP A 654 -47.70 -8.90 -24.01
C TRP A 654 -47.80 -8.66 -25.53
N ALA A 655 -48.08 -7.41 -25.88
CA ALA A 655 -48.18 -6.91 -27.26
C ALA A 655 -47.68 -5.45 -27.37
N ALA A 656 -46.72 -5.07 -26.52
CA ALA A 656 -46.32 -3.67 -26.31
C ALA A 656 -44.81 -3.44 -26.17
N PHE A 657 -43.95 -4.46 -26.35
CA PHE A 657 -42.50 -4.34 -26.18
C PHE A 657 -41.66 -5.23 -27.11
N ILE A 658 -42.07 -5.33 -28.38
CA ILE A 658 -41.23 -5.79 -29.50
C ILE A 658 -41.34 -4.75 -30.62
N ASN A 659 -40.28 -4.59 -31.43
CA ASN A 659 -40.01 -3.47 -32.36
C ASN A 659 -41.26 -2.87 -33.05
N GLN A 660 -41.58 -1.61 -32.73
CA GLN A 660 -42.78 -0.94 -33.28
C GLN A 660 -42.68 -0.59 -34.77
N ASP A 661 -41.47 -0.40 -35.32
CA ASP A 661 -41.33 0.20 -36.64
C ASP A 661 -41.37 -0.81 -37.80
N ALA A 662 -40.83 -2.03 -37.60
CA ALA A 662 -41.00 -3.13 -38.57
C ALA A 662 -42.48 -3.46 -38.81
N VAL A 663 -43.28 -3.54 -37.74
CA VAL A 663 -44.72 -3.81 -37.81
C VAL A 663 -45.47 -2.66 -38.49
N ARG A 664 -45.05 -1.40 -38.31
CA ARG A 664 -45.66 -0.23 -38.96
C ARG A 664 -45.48 -0.24 -40.48
N ASP A 665 -44.28 -0.55 -40.98
CA ASP A 665 -44.03 -0.50 -42.43
C ASP A 665 -44.65 -1.68 -43.18
N VAL A 666 -44.74 -2.87 -42.57
CA VAL A 666 -45.56 -3.97 -43.10
C VAL A 666 -47.02 -3.56 -43.23
N LEU A 667 -47.62 -2.95 -42.20
CA LEU A 667 -49.02 -2.53 -42.23
C LEU A 667 -49.30 -1.36 -43.19
N ARG A 668 -48.31 -0.48 -43.42
CA ARG A 668 -48.36 0.57 -44.45
C ARG A 668 -48.41 0.00 -45.87
N ASN A 669 -47.67 -1.08 -46.15
CA ASN A 669 -47.71 -1.76 -47.45
C ASN A 669 -49.09 -2.37 -47.77
N PHE A 670 -49.87 -2.73 -46.75
CA PHE A 670 -51.28 -3.15 -46.90
C PHE A 670 -52.28 -1.97 -46.88
N GLY A 671 -51.80 -0.73 -46.94
CA GLY A 671 -52.63 0.48 -47.09
C GLY A 671 -53.39 0.90 -45.83
N ILE A 672 -53.17 0.25 -44.69
CA ILE A 672 -53.83 0.57 -43.43
C ILE A 672 -53.13 1.78 -42.80
N LYS A 673 -53.89 2.85 -42.57
CA LYS A 673 -53.41 4.04 -41.86
C LYS A 673 -53.83 3.99 -40.39
N PHE A 674 -52.88 4.34 -39.53
CA PHE A 674 -53.07 4.70 -38.13
C PHE A 674 -52.94 6.22 -37.98
#